data_AF-A0A6M3J7H7-F1
#
_entry.id   AF-A0A6M3J7H7-F1
#
_cell.length_a   1.000
_cell.length_b   1.000
_cell.length_c   1.000
_cell.angle_alpha   90.00
_cell.angle_beta   90.00
_cell.angle_gamma   90.00
#
_symmetry.space_group_name_H-M   'P 1'
#
loop_
_entity.id
_entity.type
_entity.pdbx_description
1 polymer ?
#
loop_
_entity_poly.entity_id
_entity_poly.type
_entity_poly.pdbx_seq_one_letter_code
_entity_poly.pdbx_strand_id
1 'polypeptide(L)'
;MREISLNGKQYKLVSGSAIAQEPINPFMARWAGAGGITYENFQQATPEEYFDFRKGIGKKRGLGSDNKLDWSEGIDFTTEGQAVLGSFVTTAGAFGVAPSKIFDFQSNTYAVGSSQISKWDATSSLWTSVDTSLATPLDTIVITDSTDEYALVCSSSDGVITTDGTTWTDSAWWVTPTGTVDPDTAWTNPSYANDDNTATYANAATANGHYLELTHAALWCDRVRFWVLLEGAGSSIDVDLYYESAWHNIHSGNVTEGAWVTKKNSAGLKSVTAMRIRTNDAATYGRIYEADFGCPIVGYMTEFANRLYCITTDGKGVSYSASKDIDTYGGFFQLTGNYGTVYDLFEGKLLADGTSAVYFTSTEGLFSVDTTNGIAYKQEVAYPTLTYSGHKGLYANAAVWVATGYGILKVPMSGDATFVGPDLGDGLPSGYQGYIYDMAFVNNWLIYCVNGGTTDKSSIIKRNTNYGGNLQVYTTSAANKPIACIHYSPSSLYTNGRLWFGEGTDVKYMMFPDITSNVKQVSTYEYVATSGYGSFPILRKVAGIPKTALNVGAITKSCSATDKIDVYYGLNGATTTTYLGSLISSPKPTTLTFNSGLGTVFYTIQFAVKLYRGGTATNSPELESLIFYYYPVPTRISSFTFDILATGDNAGTIFSEFETLLDTQTLVAFYPSGDTAKTSYNVKLTKMPSRSWWEDRGIHEGQFQCTAEEIIKD
;
A
#
# COMPACT_ATOMS: atom_id res chain seq x y z
N MET A 1 33.89 -66.78 15.21
CA MET A 1 32.69 -66.69 14.35
C MET A 1 32.34 -65.21 14.24
N ARG A 2 32.04 -64.69 13.05
CA ARG A 2 31.64 -63.27 12.91
C ARG A 2 30.15 -63.15 13.19
N GLU A 3 29.76 -62.11 13.92
CA GLU A 3 28.37 -61.82 14.26
C GLU A 3 28.05 -60.40 13.80
N ILE A 4 26.79 -60.17 13.44
CA ILE A 4 26.19 -58.84 13.27
C ILE A 4 25.21 -58.60 14.40
N SER A 5 24.96 -57.34 14.75
CA SER A 5 23.84 -56.98 15.61
C SER A 5 22.79 -56.25 14.80
N LEU A 6 21.56 -56.76 14.80
CA LEU A 6 20.41 -56.16 14.13
C LEU A 6 19.28 -56.01 15.16
N ASN A 7 18.83 -54.78 15.37
CA ASN A 7 17.84 -54.45 16.41
C ASN A 7 18.25 -54.93 17.83
N GLY A 8 19.55 -54.87 18.14
CA GLY A 8 20.10 -55.29 19.44
C GLY A 8 20.27 -56.80 19.62
N LYS A 9 19.93 -57.62 18.63
CA LYS A 9 20.13 -59.08 18.65
C LYS A 9 21.34 -59.49 17.82
N GLN A 10 22.14 -60.42 18.34
CA GLN A 10 23.32 -60.95 17.63
C GLN A 10 22.93 -62.10 16.71
N TYR A 11 23.38 -62.04 15.46
CA TYR A 11 23.19 -63.10 14.47
C TYR A 11 24.52 -63.56 13.91
N LYS A 12 24.71 -64.88 13.84
CA LYS A 12 25.91 -65.51 13.31
C LYS A 12 25.92 -65.44 11.79
N LEU A 13 27.05 -65.01 11.23
CA LEU A 13 27.28 -65.05 9.79
C LEU A 13 27.74 -66.43 9.34
N VAL A 14 27.42 -66.80 8.10
CA VAL A 14 27.94 -68.01 7.45
C VAL A 14 29.47 -68.00 7.46
N SER A 15 30.10 -69.14 7.77
CA SER A 15 31.57 -69.22 7.84
C SER A 15 32.19 -68.85 6.49
N GLY A 16 33.05 -67.82 6.48
CA GLY A 16 33.69 -67.32 5.27
C GLY A 16 32.91 -66.23 4.53
N SER A 17 31.67 -65.91 4.92
CA SER A 17 30.96 -64.77 4.35
C SER A 17 31.55 -63.44 4.83
N ALA A 18 31.60 -62.48 3.91
CA ALA A 18 31.94 -61.10 4.21
C ALA A 18 30.66 -60.27 4.19
N ILE A 19 30.62 -59.23 5.01
CA ILE A 19 29.59 -58.20 4.87
C ILE A 19 30.05 -57.30 3.72
N ALA A 20 29.33 -57.35 2.61
CA ALA A 20 29.56 -56.45 1.49
C ALA A 20 28.84 -55.13 1.77
N GLN A 21 29.60 -54.07 2.02
CA GLN A 21 29.07 -52.71 2.09
C GLN A 21 29.21 -52.06 0.72
N GLU A 22 28.08 -51.71 0.12
CA GLU A 22 28.02 -51.04 -1.18
C GLU A 22 27.41 -49.65 -1.02
N PRO A 23 28.01 -48.60 -1.61
CA PRO A 23 27.37 -47.29 -1.63
C PRO A 23 26.16 -47.34 -2.56
N ILE A 24 24.98 -47.00 -2.04
CA ILE A 24 23.76 -46.87 -2.84
C ILE A 24 23.30 -45.41 -2.86
N ASN A 25 22.58 -45.03 -3.91
CA ASN A 25 21.99 -43.70 -4.01
C ASN A 25 20.63 -43.72 -3.31
N PRO A 26 20.36 -42.83 -2.33
CA PRO A 26 19.08 -42.78 -1.62
C PRO A 26 17.90 -42.36 -2.51
N PHE A 27 18.17 -41.83 -3.71
CA PHE A 27 17.12 -41.54 -4.67
C PHE A 27 16.93 -42.71 -5.63
N MET A 28 15.74 -43.32 -5.61
CA MET A 28 15.29 -44.17 -6.71
C MET A 28 15.38 -43.35 -8.01
N ALA A 29 16.10 -43.87 -9.00
CA ALA A 29 16.13 -43.29 -10.34
C ALA A 29 14.69 -42.99 -10.78
N ARG A 30 14.44 -41.77 -11.27
CA ARG A 30 13.12 -41.36 -11.73
C ARG A 30 12.67 -42.37 -12.79
N TRP A 31 11.57 -43.07 -12.50
CA TRP A 31 10.90 -43.98 -13.42
C TRP A 31 10.32 -43.17 -14.59
N ALA A 32 11.13 -42.98 -15.64
CA ALA A 32 10.69 -42.38 -16.90
C ALA A 32 11.48 -43.01 -18.05
N GLY A 33 11.12 -44.23 -18.42
CA GLY A 33 11.63 -44.94 -19.59
C GLY A 33 12.38 -46.22 -19.25
N ALA A 34 12.15 -47.27 -20.04
CA ALA A 34 12.85 -48.53 -19.96
C ALA A 34 14.33 -48.34 -20.35
N GLY A 35 15.16 -47.97 -19.38
CA GLY A 35 16.61 -47.83 -19.51
C GLY A 35 17.28 -48.26 -18.20
N GLY A 36 18.37 -49.02 -18.31
CA GLY A 36 19.02 -49.71 -17.18
C GLY A 36 19.52 -48.79 -16.06
N ILE A 37 19.81 -49.37 -14.90
CA ILE A 37 20.19 -48.67 -13.67
C ILE A 37 21.70 -48.36 -13.60
N THR A 38 22.31 -47.99 -14.73
CA THR A 38 23.76 -47.70 -14.81
C THR A 38 24.06 -46.24 -14.45
N TYR A 39 25.29 -45.99 -13.99
CA TYR A 39 25.82 -44.64 -13.67
C TYR A 39 25.68 -43.65 -14.86
N GLU A 40 25.56 -44.17 -16.07
CA GLU A 40 25.39 -43.41 -17.30
C GLU A 40 24.02 -42.70 -17.40
N ASN A 41 23.04 -43.12 -16.58
CA ASN A 41 21.70 -42.52 -16.52
C ASN A 41 21.53 -41.45 -15.43
N PHE A 42 22.62 -41.05 -14.77
CA PHE A 42 22.57 -39.91 -13.84
C PHE A 42 22.24 -38.62 -14.60
N GLN A 43 21.17 -37.95 -14.18
CA GLN A 43 20.81 -36.67 -14.78
C GLN A 43 21.88 -35.61 -14.52
N GLN A 44 22.13 -34.83 -15.56
CA GLN A 44 22.83 -33.55 -15.52
C GLN A 44 22.21 -32.64 -14.44
N ALA A 45 22.97 -31.65 -13.96
CA ALA A 45 22.58 -30.68 -12.93
C ALA A 45 21.08 -30.31 -12.98
N THR A 46 20.43 -30.24 -11.83
CA THR A 46 19.01 -29.86 -11.75
C THR A 46 18.85 -28.36 -11.99
N PRO A 47 18.12 -27.92 -13.03
CA PRO A 47 17.79 -26.53 -13.21
C PRO A 47 16.54 -26.15 -12.39
N GLU A 48 16.59 -25.00 -11.73
CA GLU A 48 15.42 -24.30 -11.22
C GLU A 48 15.30 -22.97 -11.96
N GLU A 49 14.16 -22.71 -12.61
CA GLU A 49 13.95 -21.48 -13.36
C GLU A 49 12.97 -20.55 -12.63
N TYR A 50 13.37 -19.29 -12.46
CA TYR A 50 12.55 -18.19 -12.01
C TYR A 50 12.20 -17.32 -13.22
N PHE A 51 10.93 -17.35 -13.63
CA PHE A 51 10.40 -16.62 -14.76
C PHE A 51 9.02 -16.06 -14.42
N ASP A 52 8.45 -15.26 -15.31
CA ASP A 52 7.11 -14.67 -15.16
C ASP A 52 6.97 -13.92 -13.81
N PHE A 53 7.74 -12.83 -13.69
CA PHE A 53 7.77 -11.95 -12.52
C PHE A 53 6.48 -11.14 -12.30
N ARG A 54 5.36 -11.53 -12.92
CA ARG A 54 4.07 -10.87 -12.70
C ARG A 54 3.60 -11.08 -11.27
N LYS A 55 3.00 -10.03 -10.69
CA LYS A 55 2.50 -9.96 -9.30
C LYS A 55 3.61 -9.98 -8.24
N GLY A 56 4.85 -9.66 -8.60
CA GLY A 56 6.04 -9.79 -7.76
C GLY A 56 6.92 -10.95 -8.22
N ILE A 57 8.01 -11.22 -7.51
CA ILE A 57 9.07 -12.13 -7.98
C ILE A 57 8.59 -13.59 -8.02
N GLY A 58 8.06 -13.96 -9.19
CA GLY A 58 7.82 -15.32 -9.67
C GLY A 58 6.62 -16.03 -9.05
N LYS A 59 5.53 -16.18 -9.81
CA LYS A 59 4.57 -17.26 -9.53
C LYS A 59 5.24 -18.59 -9.81
N LYS A 60 5.55 -19.36 -8.76
CA LYS A 60 5.81 -20.78 -8.94
C LYS A 60 4.55 -21.45 -9.49
N ARG A 61 4.64 -22.08 -10.66
CA ARG A 61 3.64 -23.06 -11.08
C ARG A 61 3.88 -24.33 -10.25
N GLY A 62 3.26 -24.43 -9.08
CA GLY A 62 3.01 -25.73 -8.42
C GLY A 62 3.60 -26.05 -7.04
N LEU A 63 4.00 -25.09 -6.20
CA LEU A 63 4.14 -25.39 -4.75
C LEU A 63 3.55 -24.25 -3.92
N GLY A 64 2.62 -24.60 -3.03
CA GLY A 64 2.01 -23.70 -2.05
C GLY A 64 3.01 -23.36 -0.94
N SER A 65 3.94 -22.45 -1.23
CA SER A 65 4.77 -21.86 -0.18
C SER A 65 4.21 -20.48 0.17
N ASP A 66 3.76 -20.34 1.41
CA ASP A 66 3.13 -19.15 2.01
C ASP A 66 4.06 -17.95 2.20
N ASN A 67 5.30 -18.01 1.70
CA ASN A 67 6.21 -16.86 1.70
C ASN A 67 6.05 -16.10 0.39
N LYS A 68 5.07 -15.20 0.37
CA LYS A 68 4.79 -14.31 -0.75
C LYS A 68 5.61 -13.03 -0.60
N LEU A 69 6.30 -12.70 -1.69
CA LEU A 69 6.96 -11.43 -2.00
C LEU A 69 8.27 -11.17 -1.24
N ASP A 70 9.35 -11.10 -2.01
CA ASP A 70 10.56 -10.42 -1.59
C ASP A 70 10.56 -9.02 -2.22
N TRP A 71 10.87 -8.05 -1.38
CA TRP A 71 10.89 -6.63 -1.66
C TRP A 71 11.92 -6.27 -2.74
N SER A 72 11.57 -5.31 -3.62
CA SER A 72 12.49 -4.78 -4.63
C SER A 72 12.36 -3.27 -4.76
N GLU A 73 13.36 -2.56 -4.26
CA GLU A 73 13.44 -1.11 -4.47
C GLU A 73 13.93 -0.83 -5.90
N GLY A 74 13.20 -0.01 -6.66
CA GLY A 74 13.65 0.48 -7.97
C GLY A 74 13.75 -0.58 -9.07
N ILE A 75 13.03 -1.71 -8.97
CA ILE A 75 12.82 -2.66 -10.07
C ILE A 75 11.33 -2.65 -10.41
N ASP A 76 11.01 -2.51 -11.70
CA ASP A 76 9.66 -2.64 -12.20
C ASP A 76 9.41 -4.05 -12.76
N PHE A 77 8.40 -4.72 -12.21
CA PHE A 77 7.93 -6.04 -12.60
C PHE A 77 6.55 -6.00 -13.28
N THR A 78 6.06 -4.83 -13.71
CA THR A 78 4.75 -4.74 -14.39
C THR A 78 4.78 -5.25 -15.82
N THR A 79 5.94 -5.26 -16.47
CA THR A 79 6.08 -5.80 -17.82
C THR A 79 6.03 -7.33 -17.79
N GLU A 80 5.17 -7.92 -18.61
CA GLU A 80 5.02 -9.37 -18.68
C GLU A 80 6.35 -10.06 -19.01
N GLY A 81 6.78 -10.94 -18.11
CA GLY A 81 7.98 -11.76 -18.29
C GLY A 81 9.30 -11.03 -18.18
N GLN A 82 9.33 -9.78 -17.67
CA GLN A 82 10.55 -8.99 -17.62
C GLN A 82 10.66 -8.19 -16.32
N ALA A 83 11.88 -8.12 -15.77
CA ALA A 83 12.26 -7.16 -14.74
C ALA A 83 13.10 -6.06 -15.40
N VAL A 84 12.70 -4.81 -15.18
CA VAL A 84 13.41 -3.61 -15.67
C VAL A 84 13.66 -2.66 -14.51
N LEU A 85 14.46 -1.61 -14.70
CA LEU A 85 14.62 -0.57 -13.71
C LEU A 85 13.29 0.15 -13.44
N GLY A 86 13.11 0.66 -12.22
CA GLY A 86 11.98 1.51 -11.87
C GLY A 86 12.09 2.91 -12.46
N SER A 87 11.08 3.74 -12.23
CA SER A 87 11.04 5.13 -12.69
C SER A 87 12.14 5.99 -12.07
N PHE A 88 12.67 6.93 -12.84
CA PHE A 88 13.52 8.00 -12.31
C PHE A 88 12.68 8.96 -11.45
N VAL A 89 13.14 9.22 -10.23
CA VAL A 89 12.50 10.16 -9.30
C VAL A 89 13.22 11.49 -9.37
N THR A 90 12.47 12.55 -9.67
CA THR A 90 12.96 13.92 -9.70
C THR A 90 12.45 14.67 -8.48
N THR A 91 13.34 15.42 -7.82
CA THR A 91 12.92 16.40 -6.79
C THR A 91 12.51 17.68 -7.49
N ALA A 92 11.24 18.06 -7.37
CA ALA A 92 10.66 19.23 -7.99
C ALA A 92 10.97 20.48 -7.16
N GLY A 93 12.25 20.82 -6.98
CA GLY A 93 12.65 21.93 -6.10
C GLY A 93 12.24 21.74 -4.63
N ALA A 94 12.61 22.72 -3.80
CA ALA A 94 12.18 22.76 -2.40
C ALA A 94 10.81 23.45 -2.31
N PHE A 95 9.82 22.79 -1.68
CA PHE A 95 8.53 23.42 -1.39
C PHE A 95 8.60 24.25 -0.10
N GLY A 96 9.39 23.79 0.88
CA GLY A 96 9.76 24.56 2.08
C GLY A 96 8.91 24.25 3.31
N VAL A 97 7.69 23.76 3.11
CA VAL A 97 6.82 23.20 4.16
C VAL A 97 6.43 21.77 3.79
N ALA A 98 5.82 21.01 4.70
CA ALA A 98 5.34 19.67 4.38
C ALA A 98 4.10 19.73 3.48
N PRO A 99 4.13 19.14 2.25
CA PRO A 99 2.94 19.10 1.40
C PRO A 99 1.86 18.21 2.03
N SER A 100 0.64 18.73 2.16
CA SER A 100 -0.55 18.00 2.60
C SER A 100 -1.43 17.54 1.44
N LYS A 101 -1.44 18.28 0.32
CA LYS A 101 -2.19 17.94 -0.91
C LYS A 101 -1.44 18.42 -2.15
N ILE A 102 -1.67 17.74 -3.27
CA ILE A 102 -1.21 18.12 -4.61
C ILE A 102 -2.41 17.93 -5.54
N PHE A 103 -2.62 18.85 -6.48
CA PHE A 103 -3.72 18.78 -7.44
C PHE A 103 -3.33 19.47 -8.75
N ASP A 104 -4.10 19.21 -9.81
CA ASP A 104 -3.97 19.91 -11.09
C ASP A 104 -5.16 20.82 -11.33
N PHE A 105 -4.90 22.04 -11.79
CA PHE A 105 -5.92 23.04 -12.10
C PHE A 105 -5.47 23.89 -13.30
N GLN A 106 -6.35 24.06 -14.29
CA GLN A 106 -6.09 24.85 -15.50
C GLN A 106 -4.71 24.57 -16.14
N SER A 107 -4.40 23.29 -16.37
CA SER A 107 -3.12 22.84 -16.93
C SER A 107 -1.87 23.20 -16.13
N ASN A 108 -1.99 23.38 -14.82
CA ASN A 108 -0.86 23.58 -13.90
C ASN A 108 -0.99 22.65 -12.69
N THR A 109 0.14 22.28 -12.10
CA THR A 109 0.15 21.51 -10.85
C THR A 109 0.39 22.43 -9.67
N TYR A 110 -0.38 22.23 -8.61
CA TYR A 110 -0.30 22.98 -7.36
C TYR A 110 0.04 22.03 -6.22
N ALA A 111 0.79 22.54 -5.23
CA ALA A 111 1.04 21.87 -3.97
C ALA A 111 0.58 22.77 -2.83
N VAL A 112 0.05 22.15 -1.79
CA VAL A 112 -0.52 22.80 -0.62
C VAL A 112 0.18 22.29 0.62
N GLY A 113 0.51 23.20 1.54
CA GLY A 113 1.01 22.90 2.87
C GLY A 113 0.65 24.02 3.84
N SER A 114 1.16 23.95 5.07
CA SER A 114 0.81 24.93 6.11
C SER A 114 1.16 26.36 5.69
N SER A 115 0.16 27.24 5.61
CA SER A 115 0.29 28.63 5.16
C SER A 115 0.95 28.78 3.78
N GLN A 116 0.77 27.80 2.89
CA GLN A 116 1.39 27.86 1.57
C GLN A 116 0.59 27.08 0.53
N ILE A 117 0.13 27.80 -0.50
CA ILE A 117 -0.33 27.24 -1.77
C ILE A 117 0.67 27.69 -2.82
N SER A 118 1.30 26.77 -3.53
CA SER A 118 2.26 27.12 -4.59
C SER A 118 1.96 26.40 -5.89
N LYS A 119 2.24 27.11 -6.99
CA LYS A 119 2.15 26.61 -8.36
C LYS A 119 3.52 26.11 -8.83
N TRP A 120 3.55 24.97 -9.49
CA TRP A 120 4.75 24.45 -10.15
C TRP A 120 5.01 25.19 -11.46
N ASP A 121 6.18 25.81 -11.61
CA ASP A 121 6.65 26.33 -12.89
C ASP A 121 7.65 25.36 -13.51
N ALA A 122 7.20 24.65 -14.54
CA ALA A 122 8.02 23.68 -15.27
C ALA A 122 9.22 24.32 -16.00
N THR A 123 9.18 25.63 -16.30
CA THR A 123 10.27 26.33 -16.99
C THR A 123 11.42 26.64 -16.06
N SER A 124 11.12 27.22 -14.89
CA SER A 124 12.14 27.53 -13.88
C SER A 124 12.47 26.35 -12.96
N SER A 125 11.64 25.29 -12.98
CA SER A 125 11.71 24.17 -12.04
C SER A 125 11.61 24.61 -10.57
N LEU A 126 10.73 25.59 -10.30
CA LEU A 126 10.51 26.16 -8.97
C LEU A 126 9.02 26.18 -8.59
N TRP A 127 8.74 26.14 -7.28
CA TRP A 127 7.43 26.44 -6.72
C TRP A 127 7.27 27.94 -6.49
N THR A 128 6.20 28.53 -7.04
CA THR A 128 5.86 29.94 -6.81
C THR A 128 4.65 30.02 -5.89
N SER A 129 4.80 30.66 -4.73
CA SER A 129 3.69 30.86 -3.78
C SER A 129 2.63 31.75 -4.41
N VAL A 130 1.38 31.30 -4.38
CA VAL A 130 0.20 32.02 -4.89
C VAL A 130 -0.77 32.41 -3.79
N ASP A 131 -0.77 31.71 -2.65
CA ASP A 131 -1.50 32.10 -1.45
C ASP A 131 -0.79 31.61 -0.18
N THR A 132 -1.01 32.30 0.94
CA THR A 132 -0.45 31.95 2.27
C THR A 132 -1.48 32.10 3.40
N SER A 133 -2.73 32.41 3.06
CA SER A 133 -3.75 32.79 4.03
C SER A 133 -4.28 31.61 4.85
N LEU A 134 -4.20 30.39 4.30
CA LEU A 134 -4.75 29.19 4.92
C LEU A 134 -3.72 28.42 5.77
N ALA A 135 -3.90 28.42 7.10
CA ALA A 135 -2.89 27.92 8.04
C ALA A 135 -2.68 26.40 8.02
N THR A 136 -3.75 25.61 8.01
CA THR A 136 -3.67 24.14 8.10
C THR A 136 -4.59 23.46 7.07
N PRO A 137 -4.20 23.44 5.79
CA PRO A 137 -5.01 22.84 4.74
C PRO A 137 -5.17 21.33 4.96
N LEU A 138 -6.41 20.85 4.86
CA LEU A 138 -6.81 19.46 5.04
C LEU A 138 -7.12 18.78 3.71
N ASP A 139 -7.78 19.49 2.79
CA ASP A 139 -8.29 18.90 1.57
C ASP A 139 -8.32 19.89 0.40
N THR A 140 -8.37 19.33 -0.81
CA THR A 140 -8.42 20.09 -2.07
C THR A 140 -9.33 19.41 -3.06
N ILE A 141 -10.12 20.19 -3.79
CA ILE A 141 -10.93 19.69 -4.91
C ILE A 141 -10.86 20.66 -6.08
N VAL A 142 -10.89 20.11 -7.29
CA VAL A 142 -11.15 20.85 -8.51
C VAL A 142 -12.50 20.40 -9.04
N ILE A 143 -13.37 21.37 -9.29
CA ILE A 143 -14.76 21.14 -9.66
C ILE A 143 -15.18 22.17 -10.70
N THR A 144 -15.99 21.76 -11.67
CA THR A 144 -16.45 22.63 -12.77
C THR A 144 -17.96 22.71 -12.73
N ASP A 145 -18.52 23.93 -12.81
CA ASP A 145 -19.95 24.12 -13.03
C ASP A 145 -20.26 24.59 -14.45
N SER A 146 -21.42 25.20 -14.68
CA SER A 146 -21.80 25.67 -16.01
C SER A 146 -21.01 26.90 -16.48
N THR A 147 -20.35 27.60 -15.57
CA THR A 147 -19.73 28.91 -15.82
C THR A 147 -18.21 28.84 -15.68
N ASP A 148 -17.73 28.20 -14.62
CA ASP A 148 -16.33 28.28 -14.20
C ASP A 148 -15.75 26.93 -13.76
N GLU A 149 -14.42 26.84 -13.77
CA GLU A 149 -13.65 25.80 -13.10
C GLU A 149 -13.05 26.39 -11.84
N TYR A 150 -13.28 25.74 -10.70
CA TYR A 150 -12.82 26.20 -9.39
C TYR A 150 -11.76 25.25 -8.84
N ALA A 151 -10.72 25.81 -8.22
CA ALA A 151 -9.87 25.09 -7.28
C ALA A 151 -10.17 25.58 -5.86
N LEU A 152 -10.52 24.65 -4.98
CA LEU A 152 -10.80 24.91 -3.58
C LEU A 152 -9.77 24.21 -2.71
N VAL A 153 -9.31 24.92 -1.68
CA VAL A 153 -8.44 24.38 -0.63
C VAL A 153 -9.07 24.74 0.71
N CYS A 154 -9.34 23.75 1.55
CA CYS A 154 -10.00 23.98 2.83
C CYS A 154 -9.20 23.43 4.01
N SER A 155 -9.56 23.90 5.19
CA SER A 155 -9.06 23.50 6.50
C SER A 155 -10.25 23.13 7.40
N SER A 156 -10.00 22.86 8.68
CA SER A 156 -11.08 22.59 9.65
C SER A 156 -11.97 23.81 9.95
N SER A 157 -11.51 25.04 9.64
CA SER A 157 -12.19 26.27 10.06
C SER A 157 -12.33 27.34 8.99
N ASP A 158 -11.70 27.16 7.84
CA ASP A 158 -11.61 28.14 6.75
C ASP A 158 -11.36 27.42 5.42
N GLY A 159 -11.55 28.13 4.31
CA GLY A 159 -11.09 27.69 3.00
C GLY A 159 -10.82 28.87 2.08
N VAL A 160 -10.19 28.58 0.96
CA VAL A 160 -9.92 29.52 -0.12
C VAL A 160 -10.28 28.93 -1.46
N ILE A 161 -10.70 29.79 -2.38
CA ILE A 161 -11.16 29.43 -3.73
C ILE A 161 -10.49 30.31 -4.78
N THR A 162 -10.29 29.76 -5.97
CA THR A 162 -9.84 30.51 -7.15
C THR A 162 -10.51 29.96 -8.42
N THR A 163 -10.74 30.85 -9.38
CA THR A 163 -11.20 30.52 -10.74
C THR A 163 -10.12 30.72 -11.80
N ASP A 164 -8.95 31.25 -11.43
CA ASP A 164 -7.86 31.58 -12.38
C ASP A 164 -6.47 31.11 -11.91
N GLY A 165 -6.34 30.62 -10.67
CA GLY A 165 -5.10 30.10 -10.11
C GLY A 165 -4.13 31.18 -9.61
N THR A 166 -4.50 32.45 -9.74
CA THR A 166 -3.69 33.63 -9.37
C THR A 166 -4.31 34.43 -8.24
N THR A 167 -5.63 34.57 -8.22
CA THR A 167 -6.37 35.28 -7.18
C THR A 167 -7.10 34.27 -6.31
N TRP A 168 -6.68 34.17 -5.05
CA TRP A 168 -7.30 33.30 -4.05
C TRP A 168 -8.10 34.15 -3.08
N THR A 169 -9.38 33.82 -2.91
CA THR A 169 -10.30 34.53 -2.02
C THR A 169 -10.86 33.60 -0.96
N ASP A 170 -11.35 34.16 0.14
CA ASP A 170 -12.03 33.42 1.20
C ASP A 170 -13.23 32.64 0.64
N SER A 171 -13.26 31.32 0.87
CA SER A 171 -14.32 30.46 0.34
C SER A 171 -15.48 30.38 1.33
N ALA A 172 -16.40 31.33 1.22
CA ALA A 172 -17.66 31.33 1.96
C ALA A 172 -18.83 31.55 1.01
N TRP A 173 -19.88 30.76 1.17
CA TRP A 173 -21.16 31.08 0.57
C TRP A 173 -21.81 32.20 1.38
N TRP A 174 -22.09 33.32 0.72
CA TRP A 174 -22.79 34.44 1.34
C TRP A 174 -24.30 34.26 1.17
N VAL A 175 -25.01 34.22 2.29
CA VAL A 175 -26.45 33.99 2.34
C VAL A 175 -27.15 35.22 2.88
N THR A 176 -27.95 35.85 2.02
CA THR A 176 -28.78 37.00 2.36
C THR A 176 -29.90 36.58 3.33
N PRO A 177 -30.17 37.34 4.40
CA PRO A 177 -31.29 37.12 5.29
C PRO A 177 -32.62 37.04 4.52
N THR A 178 -33.56 36.24 5.00
CA THR A 178 -34.88 36.07 4.37
C THR A 178 -35.99 36.82 5.11
N GLY A 179 -35.69 37.42 6.26
CA GLY A 179 -36.66 38.19 7.02
C GLY A 179 -35.99 39.19 7.95
N THR A 180 -36.78 40.15 8.41
CA THR A 180 -36.36 41.18 9.37
C THR A 180 -37.34 41.26 10.52
N VAL A 181 -36.83 41.52 11.72
CA VAL A 181 -37.63 41.84 12.91
C VAL A 181 -37.08 43.14 13.48
N ASP A 182 -37.97 44.13 13.59
CA ASP A 182 -37.73 45.43 14.21
C ASP A 182 -38.60 45.53 15.47
N PRO A 183 -38.10 45.10 16.64
CA PRO A 183 -38.94 44.92 17.84
C PRO A 183 -39.51 46.22 18.40
N ASP A 184 -38.85 47.35 18.14
CA ASP A 184 -39.21 48.66 18.68
C ASP A 184 -39.69 49.64 17.60
N THR A 185 -39.80 49.18 16.35
CA THR A 185 -40.28 49.96 15.19
C THR A 185 -39.42 51.19 14.87
N ALA A 186 -38.14 51.18 15.27
CA ALA A 186 -37.22 52.28 15.05
C ALA A 186 -36.64 52.33 13.63
N TRP A 187 -36.71 51.23 12.88
CA TRP A 187 -36.13 51.11 11.54
C TRP A 187 -37.17 51.33 10.45
N THR A 188 -36.90 52.29 9.57
CA THR A 188 -37.66 52.50 8.34
C THR A 188 -37.09 51.62 7.22
N ASN A 189 -37.98 50.96 6.47
CA ASN A 189 -37.65 50.03 5.38
C ASN A 189 -36.68 48.90 5.79
N PRO A 190 -36.97 48.12 6.84
CA PRO A 190 -36.06 47.09 7.35
C PRO A 190 -35.67 46.05 6.30
N SER A 191 -36.53 45.78 5.32
CA SER A 191 -36.24 44.85 4.20
C SER A 191 -35.15 45.33 3.24
N TYR A 192 -34.75 46.61 3.29
CA TYR A 192 -33.63 47.14 2.49
C TYR A 192 -32.27 46.86 3.13
N ALA A 193 -32.22 46.09 4.22
CA ALA A 193 -30.96 45.62 4.81
C ALA A 193 -30.54 44.24 4.26
N ASN A 194 -31.34 43.66 3.38
CA ASN A 194 -31.21 42.29 2.87
C ASN A 194 -31.89 42.14 1.48
N ASP A 195 -31.80 43.16 0.62
CA ASP A 195 -32.41 43.15 -0.72
C ASP A 195 -31.39 42.99 -1.86
N ASP A 196 -30.14 42.63 -1.54
CA ASP A 196 -29.02 42.45 -2.45
C ASP A 196 -28.72 43.71 -3.31
N ASN A 197 -29.06 44.88 -2.79
CA ASN A 197 -28.89 46.17 -3.42
C ASN A 197 -28.24 47.20 -2.49
N THR A 198 -26.92 47.33 -2.58
CA THR A 198 -26.11 48.34 -1.87
C THR A 198 -26.45 49.82 -2.15
N ALA A 199 -27.44 50.12 -3.00
CA ALA A 199 -27.96 51.48 -3.20
C ALA A 199 -29.18 51.83 -2.32
N THR A 200 -29.82 50.83 -1.72
CA THR A 200 -30.94 50.96 -0.77
C THR A 200 -30.46 50.72 0.66
N TYR A 201 -31.22 51.18 1.67
CA TYR A 201 -30.84 50.99 3.07
C TYR A 201 -32.05 51.03 4.02
N ALA A 202 -31.97 50.23 5.08
CA ALA A 202 -32.79 50.41 6.29
C ALA A 202 -32.22 51.57 7.12
N ASN A 203 -33.08 52.42 7.67
CA ASN A 203 -32.65 53.64 8.37
C ASN A 203 -33.32 53.80 9.74
N ALA A 204 -32.53 54.09 10.77
CA ALA A 204 -33.02 54.51 12.09
C ALA A 204 -32.69 56.00 12.34
N ALA A 205 -33.72 56.81 12.58
CA ALA A 205 -33.59 58.26 12.81
C ALA A 205 -33.10 58.63 14.23
N THR A 206 -33.07 57.66 15.13
CA THR A 206 -32.42 57.75 16.44
C THR A 206 -31.91 56.35 16.69
N ALA A 207 -30.65 56.08 16.35
CA ALA A 207 -30.18 54.71 16.25
C ALA A 207 -29.66 54.16 17.60
N ASN A 208 -29.43 55.03 18.58
CA ASN A 208 -28.81 54.68 19.86
C ASN A 208 -29.63 53.63 20.63
N GLY A 209 -29.06 52.42 20.77
CA GLY A 209 -29.65 51.31 21.52
C GLY A 209 -30.68 50.47 20.73
N HIS A 210 -31.07 50.93 19.54
CA HIS A 210 -31.97 50.22 18.64
C HIS A 210 -31.19 49.20 17.80
N TYR A 211 -31.85 48.09 17.45
CA TYR A 211 -31.23 47.04 16.66
C TYR A 211 -32.22 46.48 15.65
N LEU A 212 -31.69 46.04 14.51
CA LEU A 212 -32.45 45.30 13.51
C LEU A 212 -32.04 43.84 13.58
N GLU A 213 -33.00 42.94 13.79
CA GLU A 213 -32.75 41.50 13.67
C GLU A 213 -32.96 41.08 12.21
N LEU A 214 -32.00 40.34 11.68
CA LEU A 214 -32.01 39.79 10.34
C LEU A 214 -32.05 38.27 10.50
N THR A 215 -33.13 37.65 10.04
CA THR A 215 -33.44 36.24 10.27
C THR A 215 -33.23 35.41 9.02
N HIS A 216 -32.86 34.15 9.21
CA HIS A 216 -32.82 33.15 8.16
C HIS A 216 -33.28 31.79 8.72
N ALA A 217 -33.55 30.80 7.87
CA ALA A 217 -33.51 29.41 8.30
C ALA A 217 -32.14 29.11 8.96
N ALA A 218 -32.03 28.05 9.76
CA ALA A 218 -30.74 27.70 10.32
C ALA A 218 -29.65 27.60 9.23
N LEU A 219 -28.47 28.14 9.50
CA LEU A 219 -27.30 28.12 8.63
C LEU A 219 -26.09 27.64 9.42
N TRP A 220 -25.16 26.96 8.75
CA TRP A 220 -23.87 26.60 9.33
C TRP A 220 -22.88 27.73 9.06
N CYS A 221 -22.81 28.67 10.00
CA CYS A 221 -22.21 29.99 9.81
C CYS A 221 -21.14 30.27 10.87
N ASP A 222 -20.02 30.85 10.45
CA ASP A 222 -18.93 31.29 11.35
C ASP A 222 -18.56 32.76 11.18
N ARG A 223 -19.19 33.48 10.26
CA ARG A 223 -18.88 34.88 9.98
C ARG A 223 -20.10 35.59 9.40
N VAL A 224 -20.09 36.90 9.46
CA VAL A 224 -21.05 37.75 8.75
C VAL A 224 -20.32 38.83 8.01
N ARG A 225 -20.96 39.40 7.00
CA ARG A 225 -20.54 40.68 6.42
C ARG A 225 -21.70 41.65 6.47
N PHE A 226 -21.41 42.93 6.60
CA PHE A 226 -22.42 43.98 6.59
C PHE A 226 -21.85 45.25 5.96
N TRP A 227 -22.75 46.04 5.37
CA TRP A 227 -22.46 47.34 4.80
C TRP A 227 -23.31 48.38 5.52
N VAL A 228 -22.64 49.27 6.26
CA VAL A 228 -23.32 50.28 7.09
C VAL A 228 -22.75 51.68 6.84
N LEU A 229 -23.54 52.69 7.17
CA LEU A 229 -23.14 54.09 7.24
C LEU A 229 -23.73 54.71 8.50
N LEU A 230 -22.92 55.44 9.26
CA LEU A 230 -23.29 55.97 10.57
C LEU A 230 -23.03 57.48 10.57
N GLU A 231 -24.08 58.30 10.64
CA GLU A 231 -23.92 59.75 10.66
C GLU A 231 -23.85 60.24 12.13
N GLY A 232 -22.67 60.69 12.58
CA GLY A 232 -22.48 61.26 13.92
C GLY A 232 -21.06 61.12 14.47
N ALA A 233 -20.82 61.60 15.70
CA ALA A 233 -19.56 61.37 16.42
C ALA A 233 -19.64 60.03 17.19
N GLY A 234 -18.73 59.09 16.90
CA GLY A 234 -18.66 57.78 17.56
C GLY A 234 -19.36 56.64 16.81
N SER A 235 -19.07 56.47 15.52
CA SER A 235 -19.66 55.45 14.63
C SER A 235 -19.33 54.00 15.03
N SER A 236 -19.90 53.50 16.13
CA SER A 236 -19.73 52.12 16.59
C SER A 236 -21.03 51.30 16.50
N ILE A 237 -20.87 50.01 16.23
CA ILE A 237 -21.97 49.04 16.18
C ILE A 237 -21.65 47.84 17.07
N ASP A 238 -22.71 47.18 17.54
CA ASP A 238 -22.66 45.80 18.00
C ASP A 238 -23.25 44.90 16.92
N VAL A 239 -22.56 43.80 16.65
CA VAL A 239 -23.08 42.72 15.83
C VAL A 239 -23.11 41.46 16.67
N ASP A 240 -24.30 40.88 16.80
CA ASP A 240 -24.51 39.64 17.54
C ASP A 240 -25.08 38.56 16.62
N LEU A 241 -24.75 37.30 16.89
CA LEU A 241 -25.35 36.13 16.25
C LEU A 241 -26.23 35.38 17.25
N TYR A 242 -27.36 34.84 16.78
CA TYR A 242 -28.23 33.98 17.58
C TYR A 242 -27.95 32.51 17.26
N TYR A 243 -27.40 31.79 18.23
CA TYR A 243 -27.16 30.34 18.20
C TYR A 243 -27.25 29.78 19.62
N GLU A 244 -27.42 28.45 19.76
CA GLU A 244 -27.53 27.79 21.08
C GLU A 244 -28.58 28.44 22.02
N SER A 245 -29.64 29.00 21.43
CA SER A 245 -30.71 29.71 22.14
C SER A 245 -30.29 30.99 22.89
N ALA A 246 -29.19 31.64 22.47
CA ALA A 246 -28.74 32.90 23.03
C ALA A 246 -28.15 33.84 21.96
N TRP A 247 -28.08 35.13 22.29
CA TRP A 247 -27.37 36.14 21.50
C TRP A 247 -25.90 36.20 21.94
N HIS A 248 -24.99 36.14 20.97
CA HIS A 248 -23.55 36.17 21.19
C HIS A 248 -22.92 37.31 20.40
N ASN A 249 -22.24 38.22 21.10
CA ASN A 249 -21.53 39.32 20.45
C ASN A 249 -20.31 38.81 19.67
N ILE A 250 -20.24 39.18 18.40
CA ILE A 250 -19.10 38.87 17.52
C ILE A 250 -18.30 40.13 17.16
N HIS A 251 -18.90 41.31 17.34
CA HIS A 251 -18.22 42.58 17.15
C HIS A 251 -18.85 43.66 18.02
N SER A 252 -18.00 44.50 18.60
CA SER A 252 -18.36 45.76 19.22
C SER A 252 -17.28 46.79 18.87
N GLY A 253 -17.66 47.92 18.30
CA GLY A 253 -16.75 49.01 18.00
C GLY A 253 -16.94 49.64 16.62
N ASN A 254 -15.97 50.45 16.21
CA ASN A 254 -16.00 51.18 14.96
C ASN A 254 -15.81 50.26 13.74
N VAL A 255 -16.46 50.61 12.64
CA VAL A 255 -16.38 49.89 11.37
C VAL A 255 -16.06 50.84 10.22
N THR A 256 -15.50 50.31 9.14
CA THR A 256 -15.31 51.08 7.90
C THR A 256 -16.69 51.31 7.29
N GLU A 257 -17.13 52.56 7.23
CA GLU A 257 -18.42 52.93 6.65
C GLU A 257 -18.36 52.89 5.11
N GLY A 258 -19.50 52.62 4.47
CA GLY A 258 -19.62 52.67 3.01
C GLY A 258 -18.87 51.56 2.28
N ALA A 259 -18.56 50.46 2.96
CA ALA A 259 -17.93 49.28 2.40
C ALA A 259 -18.37 48.02 3.16
N TRP A 260 -18.19 46.85 2.53
CA TRP A 260 -18.37 45.57 3.19
C TRP A 260 -17.35 45.38 4.32
N VAL A 261 -17.86 45.02 5.49
CA VAL A 261 -17.04 44.66 6.67
C VAL A 261 -17.38 43.25 7.08
N THR A 262 -16.38 42.36 7.05
CA THR A 262 -16.51 40.96 7.48
C THR A 262 -16.06 40.80 8.93
N LYS A 263 -16.85 40.08 9.73
CA LYS A 263 -16.54 39.73 11.12
C LYS A 263 -16.72 38.24 11.34
N LYS A 264 -15.65 37.59 11.84
CA LYS A 264 -15.65 36.16 12.17
C LYS A 264 -16.12 35.96 13.61
N ASN A 265 -16.95 34.96 13.82
CA ASN A 265 -17.36 34.45 15.12
C ASN A 265 -16.18 33.75 15.78
N SER A 266 -15.71 34.27 16.91
CA SER A 266 -14.61 33.66 17.67
C SER A 266 -14.98 32.29 18.26
N ALA A 267 -16.27 31.98 18.39
CA ALA A 267 -16.75 30.66 18.79
C ALA A 267 -16.72 29.62 17.65
N GLY A 268 -16.27 30.03 16.46
CA GLY A 268 -16.21 29.19 15.26
C GLY A 268 -17.58 28.96 14.63
N LEU A 269 -17.70 27.81 13.98
CA LEU A 269 -18.86 27.42 13.18
C LEU A 269 -20.04 27.01 14.07
N LYS A 270 -21.20 27.63 13.84
CA LYS A 270 -22.42 27.45 14.65
C LYS A 270 -23.66 27.31 13.77
N SER A 271 -24.71 26.70 14.32
CA SER A 271 -26.05 26.75 13.72
C SER A 271 -26.70 28.08 14.10
N VAL A 272 -26.67 29.04 13.16
CA VAL A 272 -27.14 30.41 13.35
C VAL A 272 -28.48 30.58 12.67
N THR A 273 -29.45 31.22 13.32
CA THR A 273 -30.77 31.51 12.74
C THR A 273 -31.05 33.00 12.60
N ALA A 274 -30.26 33.85 13.24
CA ALA A 274 -30.39 35.29 13.13
C ALA A 274 -29.05 35.99 13.43
N MET A 275 -28.92 37.20 12.90
CA MET A 275 -27.98 38.20 13.38
C MET A 275 -28.74 39.44 13.80
N ARG A 276 -28.15 40.27 14.64
CA ARG A 276 -28.67 41.62 14.86
C ARG A 276 -27.54 42.63 14.81
N ILE A 277 -27.86 43.78 14.24
CA ILE A 277 -26.97 44.92 14.13
C ILE A 277 -27.57 46.05 14.96
N ARG A 278 -26.84 46.46 16.00
CA ARG A 278 -27.20 47.56 16.90
C ARG A 278 -26.22 48.71 16.70
N THR A 279 -26.70 49.94 16.80
CA THR A 279 -25.79 51.09 16.91
C THR A 279 -25.67 51.52 18.38
N ASN A 280 -24.45 51.73 18.86
CA ASN A 280 -24.18 51.81 20.31
C ASN A 280 -23.98 53.23 20.87
N ASP A 281 -23.87 54.23 20.00
CA ASP A 281 -23.49 55.58 20.38
C ASP A 281 -24.49 56.62 19.83
N ALA A 282 -24.25 57.90 20.15
CA ALA A 282 -25.03 59.08 19.76
C ALA A 282 -25.11 59.35 18.23
N ALA A 283 -24.98 58.31 17.40
CA ALA A 283 -25.26 58.37 15.98
C ALA A 283 -26.67 58.94 15.78
N THR A 284 -26.73 60.03 15.02
CA THR A 284 -28.00 60.68 14.69
C THR A 284 -28.76 59.81 13.70
N TYR A 285 -28.06 59.12 12.81
CA TYR A 285 -28.63 58.16 11.86
C TYR A 285 -27.79 56.90 11.75
N GLY A 286 -28.45 55.75 11.74
CA GLY A 286 -27.86 54.46 11.40
C GLY A 286 -28.47 53.92 10.12
N ARG A 287 -27.65 53.63 9.12
CA ARG A 287 -28.06 53.00 7.85
C ARG A 287 -27.44 51.62 7.72
N ILE A 288 -28.26 50.61 7.48
CA ILE A 288 -27.82 49.26 7.09
C ILE A 288 -28.21 49.08 5.63
N TYR A 289 -27.22 49.01 4.75
CA TYR A 289 -27.43 48.81 3.31
C TYR A 289 -27.61 47.34 3.02
N GLU A 290 -26.73 46.49 3.54
CA GLU A 290 -26.81 45.05 3.33
C GLU A 290 -26.15 44.32 4.49
N ALA A 291 -26.55 43.06 4.70
CA ALA A 291 -25.83 42.16 5.57
C ALA A 291 -26.07 40.71 5.18
N ASP A 292 -25.02 39.88 5.20
CA ASP A 292 -25.07 38.47 4.85
C ASP A 292 -24.44 37.57 5.89
N PHE A 293 -24.94 36.35 5.98
CA PHE A 293 -24.31 35.26 6.71
C PHE A 293 -23.25 34.59 5.83
N GLY A 294 -22.06 34.36 6.38
CA GLY A 294 -21.01 33.59 5.71
C GLY A 294 -21.02 32.14 6.18
N CYS A 295 -21.31 31.23 5.25
CA CYS A 295 -21.23 29.78 5.43
C CYS A 295 -19.89 29.30 4.82
N PRO A 296 -18.84 29.07 5.63
CA PRO A 296 -17.52 28.74 5.09
C PRO A 296 -17.49 27.32 4.52
N ILE A 297 -16.71 27.13 3.47
CA ILE A 297 -16.40 25.81 2.90
C ILE A 297 -15.25 25.22 3.70
N VAL A 298 -15.54 24.21 4.53
CA VAL A 298 -14.59 23.64 5.51
C VAL A 298 -14.61 22.11 5.54
N GLY A 299 -13.52 21.52 6.02
CA GLY A 299 -13.41 20.09 6.30
C GLY A 299 -12.92 19.25 5.13
N TYR A 300 -13.68 18.22 4.75
CA TYR A 300 -13.37 17.35 3.60
C TYR A 300 -14.42 17.52 2.51
N MET A 301 -14.02 17.43 1.24
CA MET A 301 -14.84 17.83 0.11
C MET A 301 -15.02 16.71 -0.91
N THR A 302 -16.21 16.62 -1.50
CA THR A 302 -16.43 15.80 -2.70
C THR A 302 -17.44 16.47 -3.61
N GLU A 303 -17.33 16.22 -4.91
CA GLU A 303 -18.45 16.44 -5.81
C GLU A 303 -19.45 15.29 -5.69
N PHE A 304 -20.74 15.58 -5.69
CA PHE A 304 -21.80 14.58 -5.82
C PHE A 304 -23.06 15.21 -6.41
N ALA A 305 -23.67 14.55 -7.40
CA ALA A 305 -24.89 15.02 -8.06
C ALA A 305 -24.79 16.48 -8.59
N ASN A 306 -23.63 16.86 -9.13
CA ASN A 306 -23.29 18.23 -9.58
C ASN A 306 -23.39 19.28 -8.45
N ARG A 307 -23.06 18.90 -7.21
CA ARG A 307 -22.94 19.81 -6.07
C ARG A 307 -21.61 19.56 -5.39
N LEU A 308 -21.04 20.62 -4.82
CA LEU A 308 -19.97 20.49 -3.84
C LEU A 308 -20.59 20.09 -2.50
N TYR A 309 -20.12 19.01 -1.90
CA TYR A 309 -20.43 18.63 -0.53
C TYR A 309 -19.19 18.80 0.34
N CYS A 310 -19.41 19.25 1.58
CA CYS A 310 -18.38 19.41 2.59
C CYS A 310 -18.82 18.73 3.88
N ILE A 311 -17.89 18.09 4.60
CA ILE A 311 -18.13 17.51 5.92
C ILE A 311 -17.11 18.03 6.92
N THR A 312 -17.58 18.44 8.11
CA THR A 312 -16.70 18.87 9.20
C THR A 312 -15.83 17.72 9.72
N THR A 313 -14.70 18.04 10.35
CA THR A 313 -13.74 17.03 10.85
C THR A 313 -14.29 16.14 11.98
N ASP A 314 -15.39 16.54 12.63
CA ASP A 314 -16.11 15.72 13.61
C ASP A 314 -17.25 14.89 12.98
N GLY A 315 -17.46 15.02 11.67
CA GLY A 315 -18.48 14.30 10.90
C GLY A 315 -19.91 14.76 11.13
N LYS A 316 -20.14 15.86 11.86
CA LYS A 316 -21.50 16.26 12.26
C LYS A 316 -22.16 17.25 11.31
N GLY A 317 -21.40 18.22 10.77
CA GLY A 317 -21.93 19.21 9.85
C GLY A 317 -21.69 18.78 8.41
N VAL A 318 -22.76 18.67 7.62
CA VAL A 318 -22.67 18.51 6.17
C VAL A 318 -23.32 19.70 5.50
N SER A 319 -22.56 20.41 4.67
CA SER A 319 -23.05 21.52 3.85
C SER A 319 -22.86 21.21 2.37
N TYR A 320 -23.68 21.82 1.52
CA TYR A 320 -23.59 21.59 0.09
C TYR A 320 -23.97 22.83 -0.73
N SER A 321 -23.40 22.94 -1.93
CA SER A 321 -23.71 24.01 -2.89
C SER A 321 -25.04 23.78 -3.61
N ALA A 322 -25.54 24.78 -4.31
CA ALA A 322 -26.62 24.62 -5.27
C ALA A 322 -26.19 23.65 -6.40
N SER A 323 -27.18 23.07 -7.08
CA SER A 323 -26.90 22.12 -8.17
C SER A 323 -26.38 22.87 -9.39
N LYS A 324 -25.19 22.49 -9.88
CA LYS A 324 -24.49 23.11 -11.02
C LYS A 324 -24.12 24.59 -10.81
N ASP A 325 -23.97 24.97 -9.56
CA ASP A 325 -23.66 26.33 -9.13
C ASP A 325 -22.92 26.20 -7.79
N ILE A 326 -21.59 26.28 -7.86
CA ILE A 326 -20.71 25.89 -6.75
C ILE A 326 -20.52 27.04 -5.77
N ASP A 327 -20.67 28.28 -6.24
CA ASP A 327 -20.56 29.51 -5.48
C ASP A 327 -21.88 29.93 -4.80
N THR A 328 -22.99 29.24 -5.07
CA THR A 328 -24.26 29.43 -4.35
C THR A 328 -24.48 28.38 -3.25
N TYR A 329 -24.92 28.83 -2.08
CA TYR A 329 -25.30 27.94 -0.97
C TYR A 329 -26.52 27.08 -1.31
N GLY A 330 -26.39 25.76 -1.15
CA GLY A 330 -27.48 24.80 -1.39
C GLY A 330 -28.22 24.38 -0.12
N GLY A 331 -27.54 24.36 1.03
CA GLY A 331 -28.11 23.96 2.32
C GLY A 331 -27.11 23.27 3.25
N PHE A 332 -27.62 22.83 4.41
CA PHE A 332 -26.87 22.01 5.35
C PHE A 332 -27.80 21.05 6.10
N PHE A 333 -27.23 20.00 6.68
CA PHE A 333 -27.89 19.15 7.66
C PHE A 333 -26.87 18.65 8.69
N GLN A 334 -27.39 18.19 9.84
CA GLN A 334 -26.57 17.61 10.90
C GLN A 334 -26.72 16.10 10.96
N LEU A 335 -25.59 15.40 10.95
CA LEU A 335 -25.51 13.97 11.17
C LEU A 335 -25.54 13.66 12.67
N THR A 336 -26.36 12.67 13.07
CA THR A 336 -26.46 12.23 14.47
C THR A 336 -25.65 10.96 14.69
N GLY A 337 -24.59 11.04 15.49
CA GLY A 337 -23.75 9.89 15.84
C GLY A 337 -22.42 10.31 16.46
N ASN A 338 -21.64 9.31 16.88
CA ASN A 338 -20.22 9.49 17.13
C ASN A 338 -19.45 8.93 15.95
N TYR A 339 -18.80 9.81 15.18
CA TYR A 339 -17.99 9.45 14.02
C TYR A 339 -16.48 9.58 14.31
N GLY A 340 -16.10 10.07 15.49
CA GLY A 340 -14.70 10.38 15.79
C GLY A 340 -14.14 11.46 14.87
N THR A 341 -12.92 11.27 14.37
CA THR A 341 -12.29 12.20 13.41
C THR A 341 -12.51 11.71 11.99
N VAL A 342 -13.16 12.51 11.16
CA VAL A 342 -13.25 12.30 9.71
C VAL A 342 -11.90 12.62 9.07
N TYR A 343 -11.53 11.86 8.05
CA TYR A 343 -10.27 12.02 7.33
C TYR A 343 -10.42 12.17 5.81
N ASP A 344 -11.60 11.85 5.25
CA ASP A 344 -11.84 11.95 3.82
C ASP A 344 -13.34 11.94 3.52
N LEU A 345 -13.73 12.56 2.39
CA LEU A 345 -15.08 12.54 1.83
C LEU A 345 -14.93 12.26 0.32
N PHE A 346 -15.68 11.30 -0.21
CA PHE A 346 -15.55 10.92 -1.62
C PHE A 346 -16.86 10.36 -2.19
N GLU A 347 -17.05 10.53 -3.49
CA GLU A 347 -18.12 9.87 -4.23
C GLU A 347 -17.78 8.39 -4.49
N GLY A 348 -18.79 7.53 -4.40
CA GLY A 348 -18.73 6.17 -4.85
C GLY A 348 -20.09 5.64 -5.27
N LYS A 349 -20.26 4.32 -5.18
CA LYS A 349 -21.56 3.66 -5.38
C LYS A 349 -21.95 2.88 -4.14
N LEU A 350 -23.24 2.85 -3.79
CA LEU A 350 -23.79 1.99 -2.76
C LEU A 350 -23.44 0.54 -3.08
N LEU A 351 -22.93 -0.17 -2.08
CA LEU A 351 -22.55 -1.56 -2.21
C LEU A 351 -23.77 -2.47 -2.41
N ALA A 352 -24.95 -2.05 -1.95
CA ALA A 352 -26.18 -2.85 -2.05
C ALA A 352 -26.76 -2.90 -3.48
N ASP A 353 -26.75 -1.78 -4.21
CA ASP A 353 -27.47 -1.64 -5.48
C ASP A 353 -26.72 -0.89 -6.60
N GLY A 354 -25.55 -0.32 -6.31
CA GLY A 354 -24.75 0.41 -7.28
C GLY A 354 -25.24 1.83 -7.59
N THR A 355 -26.20 2.38 -6.84
CA THR A 355 -26.58 3.79 -6.95
C THR A 355 -25.44 4.69 -6.47
N SER A 356 -25.29 5.90 -7.03
CA SER A 356 -24.23 6.82 -6.57
C SER A 356 -24.47 7.21 -5.10
N ALA A 357 -23.39 7.32 -4.34
CA ALA A 357 -23.45 7.70 -2.93
C ALA A 357 -22.23 8.52 -2.51
N VAL A 358 -22.42 9.30 -1.46
CA VAL A 358 -21.33 9.98 -0.76
C VAL A 358 -20.86 9.08 0.38
N TYR A 359 -19.54 8.91 0.49
CA TYR A 359 -18.90 8.20 1.59
C TYR A 359 -17.97 9.11 2.35
N PHE A 360 -17.82 8.87 3.65
CA PHE A 360 -16.71 9.42 4.42
C PHE A 360 -16.02 8.33 5.24
N THR A 361 -14.72 8.52 5.47
CA THR A 361 -13.91 7.66 6.34
C THR A 361 -13.53 8.41 7.60
N SER A 362 -13.49 7.70 8.71
CA SER A 362 -13.19 8.28 10.01
C SER A 362 -12.49 7.30 10.95
N THR A 363 -12.10 7.72 12.14
CA THR A 363 -11.55 6.79 13.15
C THR A 363 -12.55 5.70 13.58
N GLU A 364 -13.85 5.92 13.40
CA GLU A 364 -14.91 5.00 13.83
C GLU A 364 -15.35 3.99 12.74
N GLY A 365 -15.03 4.24 11.47
CA GLY A 365 -15.51 3.39 10.37
C GLY A 365 -15.63 4.08 9.02
N LEU A 366 -16.14 3.30 8.07
CA LEU A 366 -16.59 3.76 6.76
C LEU A 366 -18.09 4.01 6.86
N PHE A 367 -18.55 5.16 6.38
CA PHE A 367 -19.96 5.54 6.42
C PHE A 367 -20.43 5.98 5.03
N SER A 368 -21.64 5.62 4.66
CA SER A 368 -22.35 6.22 3.52
C SER A 368 -23.30 7.30 4.03
N VAL A 369 -23.45 8.39 3.29
CA VAL A 369 -24.36 9.50 3.62
C VAL A 369 -25.59 9.42 2.75
N ASP A 370 -26.75 9.34 3.38
CA ASP A 370 -28.04 9.59 2.75
C ASP A 370 -28.31 11.09 2.81
N THR A 371 -28.00 11.75 1.71
CA THR A 371 -28.11 13.20 1.54
C THR A 371 -29.55 13.70 1.50
N THR A 372 -30.54 12.80 1.33
CA THR A 372 -31.95 13.18 1.32
C THR A 372 -32.49 13.28 2.75
N ASN A 373 -32.18 12.30 3.59
CA ASN A 373 -32.67 12.25 4.96
C ASN A 373 -31.69 12.86 5.99
N GLY A 374 -30.46 13.15 5.59
CA GLY A 374 -29.43 13.67 6.48
C GLY A 374 -28.95 12.64 7.51
N ILE A 375 -28.78 11.39 7.09
CA ILE A 375 -28.40 10.26 7.95
C ILE A 375 -27.13 9.61 7.40
N ALA A 376 -26.25 9.15 8.29
CA ALA A 376 -25.08 8.36 7.92
C ALA A 376 -25.24 6.89 8.35
N TYR A 377 -24.98 5.97 7.44
CA TYR A 377 -25.03 4.52 7.67
C TYR A 377 -23.62 3.95 7.73
N LYS A 378 -23.27 3.37 8.88
CA LYS A 378 -22.01 2.64 9.04
C LYS A 378 -22.01 1.43 8.11
N GLN A 379 -21.01 1.34 7.26
CA GLN A 379 -20.77 0.13 6.47
C GLN A 379 -20.15 -0.92 7.40
N GLU A 380 -20.54 -2.20 7.29
CA GLU A 380 -20.09 -3.31 8.15
C GLU A 380 -18.61 -3.65 7.94
N VAL A 381 -17.76 -2.71 8.32
CA VAL A 381 -16.33 -2.70 8.14
C VAL A 381 -15.71 -2.42 9.50
N ALA A 382 -14.92 -3.38 9.99
CA ALA A 382 -14.17 -3.20 11.22
C ALA A 382 -12.79 -2.61 10.92
N TYR A 383 -12.45 -1.51 11.59
CA TYR A 383 -11.10 -0.97 11.61
C TYR A 383 -10.33 -1.54 12.80
N PRO A 384 -9.02 -1.77 12.67
CA PRO A 384 -8.16 -1.82 13.85
C PRO A 384 -8.28 -0.48 14.58
N THR A 385 -8.27 -0.48 15.91
CA THR A 385 -8.35 0.76 16.70
C THR A 385 -7.01 1.51 16.66
N LEU A 386 -6.73 2.20 15.56
CA LEU A 386 -5.53 2.99 15.34
C LEU A 386 -5.91 4.44 15.07
N THR A 387 -5.09 5.39 15.53
CA THR A 387 -5.32 6.83 15.35
C THR A 387 -5.48 7.22 13.88
N TYR A 388 -4.81 6.52 12.96
CA TYR A 388 -4.80 6.80 11.52
C TYR A 388 -5.61 5.81 10.68
N SER A 389 -6.54 5.07 11.29
CA SER A 389 -7.50 4.27 10.52
C SER A 389 -8.51 5.19 9.84
N GLY A 390 -8.83 4.90 8.58
CA GLY A 390 -9.75 5.70 7.77
C GLY A 390 -9.10 6.91 7.08
N HIS A 391 -7.78 7.03 7.05
CA HIS A 391 -7.11 8.25 6.57
C HIS A 391 -7.41 8.63 5.10
N LYS A 392 -7.73 7.65 4.26
CA LYS A 392 -8.09 7.87 2.86
C LYS A 392 -9.13 6.85 2.41
N GLY A 393 -10.09 7.30 1.62
CA GLY A 393 -11.06 6.47 0.91
C GLY A 393 -11.16 6.86 -0.55
N LEU A 394 -11.43 5.88 -1.42
CA LEU A 394 -11.78 6.14 -2.81
C LEU A 394 -12.66 5.04 -3.37
N TYR A 395 -13.42 5.37 -4.41
CA TYR A 395 -14.16 4.39 -5.19
C TYR A 395 -13.48 4.18 -6.54
N ALA A 396 -13.07 2.94 -6.83
CA ALA A 396 -12.42 2.59 -8.10
C ALA A 396 -12.60 1.11 -8.45
N ASN A 397 -12.73 0.81 -9.74
CA ASN A 397 -12.90 -0.55 -10.26
C ASN A 397 -13.99 -1.36 -9.52
N ALA A 398 -15.17 -0.75 -9.35
CA ALA A 398 -16.35 -1.33 -8.69
C ALA A 398 -16.12 -1.79 -7.24
N ALA A 399 -15.23 -1.10 -6.52
CA ALA A 399 -14.98 -1.32 -5.10
C ALA A 399 -14.68 0.00 -4.39
N VAL A 400 -15.06 0.06 -3.11
CA VAL A 400 -14.58 1.08 -2.18
C VAL A 400 -13.26 0.58 -1.58
N TRP A 401 -12.23 1.43 -1.61
CA TRP A 401 -10.91 1.16 -1.05
C TRP A 401 -10.68 2.11 0.11
N VAL A 402 -10.29 1.57 1.26
CA VAL A 402 -10.18 2.35 2.50
C VAL A 402 -8.86 2.04 3.20
N ALA A 403 -8.09 3.07 3.56
CA ALA A 403 -6.95 2.92 4.44
C ALA A 403 -7.41 2.52 5.84
N THR A 404 -6.89 1.43 6.40
CA THR A 404 -7.27 0.91 7.73
C THR A 404 -6.17 1.09 8.78
N GLY A 405 -5.21 1.96 8.50
CA GLY A 405 -3.98 2.09 9.27
C GLY A 405 -2.84 1.42 8.51
N TYR A 406 -2.40 0.22 8.93
CA TYR A 406 -1.28 -0.47 8.28
C TYR A 406 -1.63 -1.13 6.94
N GLY A 407 -2.91 -1.34 6.66
CA GLY A 407 -3.40 -2.00 5.46
C GLY A 407 -4.51 -1.22 4.77
N ILE A 408 -5.08 -1.83 3.73
CA ILE A 408 -6.19 -1.31 2.96
C ILE A 408 -7.32 -2.34 3.03
N LEU A 409 -8.56 -1.88 3.13
CA LEU A 409 -9.72 -2.73 2.96
C LEU A 409 -10.33 -2.47 1.59
N LYS A 410 -10.48 -3.53 0.80
CA LYS A 410 -11.24 -3.54 -0.45
C LYS A 410 -12.64 -4.04 -0.15
N VAL A 411 -13.65 -3.20 -0.36
CA VAL A 411 -15.06 -3.53 -0.23
C VAL A 411 -15.68 -3.56 -1.63
N PRO A 412 -15.77 -4.74 -2.27
CA PRO A 412 -16.38 -4.84 -3.60
C PRO A 412 -17.89 -4.59 -3.52
N MET A 413 -18.50 -4.18 -4.64
CA MET A 413 -19.98 -4.10 -4.73
C MET A 413 -20.66 -5.46 -4.48
N SER A 414 -19.97 -6.57 -4.78
CA SER A 414 -20.46 -7.91 -4.46
C SER A 414 -19.33 -8.76 -3.89
N GLY A 415 -19.65 -9.50 -2.82
CA GLY A 415 -18.71 -10.35 -2.11
C GLY A 415 -18.16 -9.73 -0.83
N ASP A 416 -17.30 -10.48 -0.16
CA ASP A 416 -16.79 -10.12 1.15
C ASP A 416 -15.73 -9.02 1.07
N ALA A 417 -15.72 -8.14 2.08
CA ALA A 417 -14.63 -7.20 2.25
C ALA A 417 -13.32 -7.97 2.47
N THR A 418 -12.27 -7.58 1.74
CA THR A 418 -10.97 -8.24 1.80
C THR A 418 -9.90 -7.24 2.18
N PHE A 419 -9.09 -7.57 3.18
CA PHE A 419 -7.89 -6.81 3.46
C PHE A 419 -6.90 -7.00 2.28
N VAL A 420 -6.20 -5.93 1.93
CA VAL A 420 -5.19 -5.87 0.88
C VAL A 420 -4.09 -4.92 1.34
N GLY A 421 -2.88 -5.09 0.80
CA GLY A 421 -1.76 -4.24 1.16
C GLY A 421 -0.72 -4.99 1.99
N PRO A 422 0.20 -4.27 2.65
CA PRO A 422 1.44 -4.84 3.14
C PRO A 422 1.34 -5.64 4.45
N ASP A 423 0.26 -5.51 5.20
CA ASP A 423 0.06 -6.10 6.53
C ASP A 423 -0.40 -7.57 6.52
N LEU A 424 -0.91 -8.09 5.40
CA LEU A 424 -1.40 -9.47 5.26
C LEU A 424 -0.32 -10.55 5.00
N GLY A 425 0.91 -10.33 5.47
CA GLY A 425 2.03 -11.22 5.11
C GLY A 425 2.48 -11.08 3.65
N ASP A 426 1.98 -10.07 2.94
CA ASP A 426 2.59 -9.56 1.69
C ASP A 426 3.87 -8.74 2.01
N GLY A 427 4.12 -8.45 3.30
CA GLY A 427 5.43 -8.22 3.94
C GLY A 427 6.21 -6.99 3.51
N LEU A 428 5.95 -5.83 4.15
CA LEU A 428 6.96 -4.76 4.18
C LEU A 428 8.15 -5.23 5.05
N PRO A 429 9.41 -5.08 4.60
CA PRO A 429 10.56 -5.37 5.45
C PRO A 429 10.52 -4.56 6.75
N SER A 430 11.12 -5.08 7.82
CA SER A 430 11.34 -4.31 9.05
C SER A 430 12.10 -3.02 8.71
N GLY A 431 11.59 -1.85 9.12
CA GLY A 431 12.12 -0.53 8.73
C GLY A 431 11.25 0.23 7.72
N TYR A 432 10.20 -0.40 7.21
CA TYR A 432 9.26 0.17 6.23
C TYR A 432 7.82 0.15 6.76
N GLN A 433 7.65 -0.05 8.06
CA GLN A 433 6.33 -0.08 8.69
C GLN A 433 5.78 1.34 8.81
N GLY A 434 4.49 1.50 8.56
CA GLY A 434 3.85 2.81 8.57
C GLY A 434 2.39 2.73 8.21
N TYR A 435 1.70 3.86 8.23
CA TYR A 435 0.29 3.94 7.91
C TYR A 435 0.07 4.25 6.43
N ILE A 436 -0.94 3.64 5.83
CA ILE A 436 -1.43 4.03 4.52
C ILE A 436 -2.04 5.42 4.66
N TYR A 437 -1.39 6.42 4.10
CA TYR A 437 -1.72 7.82 4.33
C TYR A 437 -2.55 8.40 3.18
N ASP A 438 -2.21 8.05 1.94
CA ASP A 438 -2.92 8.53 0.76
C ASP A 438 -2.94 7.46 -0.34
N MET A 439 -3.92 7.57 -1.23
CA MET A 439 -4.22 6.62 -2.30
C MET A 439 -4.65 7.35 -3.57
N ALA A 440 -4.15 6.89 -4.71
CA ALA A 440 -4.52 7.37 -6.03
C ALA A 440 -4.80 6.19 -6.96
N PHE A 441 -5.57 6.44 -8.01
CA PHE A 441 -5.95 5.43 -8.96
C PHE A 441 -5.51 5.78 -10.38
N VAL A 442 -4.84 4.86 -11.05
CA VAL A 442 -4.43 5.02 -12.45
C VAL A 442 -4.71 3.73 -13.22
N ASN A 443 -5.72 3.75 -14.08
CA ASN A 443 -6.20 2.59 -14.86
C ASN A 443 -6.60 1.36 -14.02
N ASN A 444 -5.68 0.40 -13.85
CA ASN A 444 -5.89 -0.82 -13.07
C ASN A 444 -4.93 -0.88 -11.89
N TRP A 445 -4.24 0.22 -11.60
CA TRP A 445 -3.28 0.34 -10.52
C TRP A 445 -3.86 1.19 -9.41
N LEU A 446 -3.98 0.57 -8.24
CA LEU A 446 -4.09 1.29 -6.98
C LEU A 446 -2.68 1.68 -6.56
N ILE A 447 -2.44 2.98 -6.42
CA ILE A 447 -1.18 3.53 -5.92
C ILE A 447 -1.45 4.04 -4.52
N TYR A 448 -0.54 3.78 -3.60
CA TYR A 448 -0.69 4.24 -2.22
C TYR A 448 0.67 4.51 -1.58
N CYS A 449 0.69 5.44 -0.63
CA CYS A 449 1.87 5.72 0.16
C CYS A 449 1.77 5.16 1.57
N VAL A 450 2.88 4.62 2.05
CA VAL A 450 3.09 4.21 3.44
C VAL A 450 3.92 5.30 4.11
N ASN A 451 3.37 5.95 5.11
CA ASN A 451 4.06 6.98 5.90
C ASN A 451 4.79 6.32 7.08
N GLY A 452 6.12 6.26 6.99
CA GLY A 452 6.99 5.67 8.02
C GLY A 452 7.24 6.57 9.25
N GLY A 453 6.65 7.77 9.27
CA GLY A 453 6.79 8.70 10.39
C GLY A 453 8.25 9.09 10.66
N THR A 454 8.63 9.12 11.94
CA THR A 454 9.96 9.56 12.39
C THR A 454 10.97 8.41 12.50
N THR A 455 10.51 7.17 12.63
CA THR A 455 11.36 6.00 12.92
C THR A 455 11.68 5.16 11.69
N ASP A 456 10.76 5.14 10.72
CA ASP A 456 10.83 4.24 9.57
C ASP A 456 10.86 5.03 8.25
N LYS A 457 11.22 4.33 7.18
CA LYS A 457 11.20 4.90 5.84
C LYS A 457 9.80 4.86 5.26
N SER A 458 9.39 5.97 4.63
CA SER A 458 8.17 6.00 3.83
C SER A 458 8.37 5.34 2.46
N SER A 459 7.30 4.80 1.91
CA SER A 459 7.31 4.08 0.62
C SER A 459 6.09 4.42 -0.24
N ILE A 460 6.23 4.28 -1.55
CA ILE A 460 5.10 4.29 -2.50
C ILE A 460 5.01 2.91 -3.14
N ILE A 461 3.80 2.38 -3.19
CA ILE A 461 3.50 1.05 -3.68
C ILE A 461 2.40 1.16 -4.72
N LYS A 462 2.51 0.38 -5.80
CA LYS A 462 1.44 0.16 -6.76
C LYS A 462 0.95 -1.29 -6.69
N ARG A 463 -0.36 -1.50 -6.78
CA ARG A 463 -1.01 -2.80 -6.77
C ARG A 463 -1.97 -2.90 -7.93
N ASN A 464 -1.89 -3.98 -8.70
CA ASN A 464 -2.88 -4.23 -9.73
C ASN A 464 -4.20 -4.68 -9.08
N THR A 465 -5.32 -4.03 -9.36
CA THR A 465 -6.58 -4.33 -8.67
C THR A 465 -7.18 -5.68 -9.04
N ASN A 466 -6.85 -6.21 -10.23
CA ASN A 466 -7.39 -7.46 -10.77
C ASN A 466 -6.45 -8.63 -10.50
N TYR A 467 -5.15 -8.38 -10.60
CA TYR A 467 -4.13 -9.41 -10.44
C TYR A 467 -3.56 -9.48 -9.02
N GLY A 468 -3.72 -8.45 -8.20
CA GLY A 468 -3.05 -8.32 -6.91
C GLY A 468 -1.54 -8.13 -7.04
N GLY A 469 -0.83 -8.34 -5.93
CA GLY A 469 0.62 -8.12 -5.83
C GLY A 469 0.95 -6.66 -5.55
N ASN A 470 1.79 -6.44 -4.55
CA ASN A 470 2.29 -5.12 -4.18
C ASN A 470 3.67 -4.94 -4.80
N LEU A 471 3.87 -3.85 -5.54
CA LEU A 471 5.16 -3.49 -6.10
C LEU A 471 5.57 -2.13 -5.55
N GLN A 472 6.69 -2.11 -4.83
CA GLN A 472 7.28 -0.85 -4.42
C GLN A 472 7.83 -0.11 -5.64
N VAL A 473 7.45 1.15 -5.79
CA VAL A 473 8.01 2.03 -6.83
C VAL A 473 8.98 3.06 -6.25
N TYR A 474 8.89 3.35 -4.96
CA TYR A 474 9.78 4.30 -4.29
C TYR A 474 9.95 4.02 -2.80
N THR A 475 11.15 4.28 -2.29
CA THR A 475 11.44 4.48 -0.86
C THR A 475 12.11 5.82 -0.65
N THR A 476 11.81 6.43 0.49
CA THR A 476 12.65 7.49 1.03
C THR A 476 14.06 7.01 1.39
N SER A 477 15.04 7.89 1.21
CA SER A 477 16.45 7.58 1.45
C SER A 477 16.77 7.37 2.94
N ALA A 478 16.00 8.01 3.83
CA ALA A 478 16.16 7.98 5.28
C ALA A 478 14.79 8.00 5.99
N ALA A 479 14.77 7.61 7.27
CA ALA A 479 13.63 7.82 8.16
C ALA A 479 13.36 9.33 8.37
N ASN A 480 12.24 9.68 9.01
CA ASN A 480 11.83 11.07 9.24
C ASN A 480 11.62 11.87 7.94
N LYS A 481 11.20 11.16 6.90
CA LYS A 481 10.77 11.71 5.60
C LYS A 481 9.37 11.16 5.32
N PRO A 482 8.34 11.65 6.03
CA PRO A 482 6.97 11.19 5.82
C PRO A 482 6.53 11.49 4.38
N ILE A 483 5.82 10.54 3.75
CA ILE A 483 5.07 10.81 2.51
C ILE A 483 3.61 11.02 2.90
N ALA A 484 3.13 12.26 2.77
CA ALA A 484 1.83 12.69 3.27
C ALA A 484 0.76 12.90 2.18
N CYS A 485 1.15 12.93 0.91
CA CYS A 485 0.18 13.01 -0.18
C CYS A 485 0.77 12.44 -1.46
N ILE A 486 -0.11 11.93 -2.33
CA ILE A 486 0.21 11.52 -3.69
C ILE A 486 -0.85 12.09 -4.65
N HIS A 487 -0.43 12.47 -5.85
CA HIS A 487 -1.32 12.97 -6.88
C HIS A 487 -0.89 12.47 -8.25
N TYR A 488 -1.86 12.14 -9.09
CA TYR A 488 -1.57 11.71 -10.46
C TYR A 488 -1.96 12.80 -11.46
N SER A 489 -0.98 13.27 -12.21
CA SER A 489 -1.20 14.14 -13.37
C SER A 489 -1.19 13.32 -14.67
N PRO A 490 -2.21 13.46 -15.52
CA PRO A 490 -2.36 12.65 -16.73
C PRO A 490 -1.35 12.98 -17.83
N SER A 491 -1.27 12.11 -18.84
CA SER A 491 -0.41 12.31 -20.01
C SER A 491 -0.76 13.53 -20.86
N SER A 492 -2.00 14.02 -20.76
CA SER A 492 -2.45 15.26 -21.38
C SER A 492 -1.81 16.52 -20.77
N LEU A 493 -1.35 16.45 -19.52
CA LEU A 493 -0.69 17.56 -18.83
C LEU A 493 0.84 17.43 -18.87
N TYR A 494 1.37 16.25 -18.57
CA TYR A 494 2.80 15.97 -18.66
C TYR A 494 3.04 14.76 -19.54
N THR A 495 3.99 14.84 -20.46
CA THR A 495 4.34 13.69 -21.32
C THR A 495 4.58 12.43 -20.48
N ASN A 496 3.86 11.35 -20.80
CA ASN A 496 3.84 10.06 -20.09
C ASN A 496 3.23 10.05 -18.68
N GLY A 497 2.53 11.10 -18.28
CA GLY A 497 1.94 11.23 -16.94
C GLY A 497 2.99 11.34 -15.83
N ARG A 498 2.57 11.90 -14.69
CA ARG A 498 3.43 12.05 -13.51
C ARG A 498 2.69 11.63 -12.26
N LEU A 499 3.36 10.82 -11.44
CA LEU A 499 2.97 10.62 -10.06
C LEU A 499 3.76 11.59 -9.19
N TRP A 500 3.08 12.58 -8.64
CA TRP A 500 3.60 13.54 -7.69
C TRP A 500 3.40 13.05 -6.26
N PHE A 501 4.31 13.44 -5.36
CA PHE A 501 4.19 13.13 -3.94
C PHE A 501 5.00 14.10 -3.09
N GLY A 502 4.51 14.36 -1.87
CA GLY A 502 5.26 15.13 -0.88
C GLY A 502 6.17 14.23 -0.04
N GLU A 503 7.44 14.57 0.14
CA GLU A 503 8.39 13.87 1.00
C GLU A 503 9.07 14.83 1.98
N GLY A 504 8.72 14.74 3.26
CA GLY A 504 9.17 15.74 4.24
C GLY A 504 8.70 17.13 3.81
N THR A 505 9.62 18.01 3.43
CA THR A 505 9.34 19.38 2.95
C THR A 505 9.55 19.57 1.44
N ASP A 506 9.83 18.47 0.73
CA ASP A 506 10.09 18.48 -0.70
C ASP A 506 8.86 17.95 -1.45
N VAL A 507 8.66 18.39 -2.69
CA VAL A 507 7.76 17.72 -3.63
C VAL A 507 8.60 16.98 -4.65
N LYS A 508 8.22 15.75 -4.96
CA LYS A 508 8.90 14.91 -5.94
C LYS A 508 7.89 14.39 -6.96
N TYR A 509 8.41 13.96 -8.11
CA TYR A 509 7.62 13.22 -9.07
C TYR A 509 8.42 12.11 -9.73
N MET A 510 7.69 11.17 -10.32
CA MET A 510 8.23 10.13 -11.19
C MET A 510 7.30 9.93 -12.39
N MET A 511 7.83 9.43 -13.52
CA MET A 511 7.00 9.10 -14.68
C MET A 511 6.07 7.93 -14.36
N PHE A 512 4.78 8.10 -14.63
CA PHE A 512 3.76 7.08 -14.38
C PHE A 512 2.75 7.01 -15.55
N PRO A 513 3.07 6.24 -16.61
CA PRO A 513 2.23 6.18 -17.81
C PRO A 513 0.80 5.67 -17.54
N ASP A 514 -0.18 6.44 -18.00
CA ASP A 514 -1.60 6.07 -18.11
C ASP A 514 -1.92 5.34 -19.43
N ILE A 515 -1.10 5.44 -20.46
CA ILE A 515 -1.37 4.82 -21.76
C ILE A 515 -1.06 3.32 -21.80
N THR A 516 -0.15 2.85 -20.94
CA THR A 516 0.31 1.45 -20.94
C THR A 516 0.88 1.06 -19.58
N SER A 517 0.68 -0.20 -19.19
CA SER A 517 1.35 -0.79 -18.02
C SER A 517 2.77 -1.26 -18.32
N ASN A 518 3.14 -1.33 -19.60
CA ASN A 518 4.47 -1.73 -20.05
C ASN A 518 5.32 -0.50 -20.35
N VAL A 519 6.12 -0.08 -19.37
CA VAL A 519 6.98 1.11 -19.46
C VAL A 519 7.98 1.06 -20.63
N LYS A 520 8.32 -0.13 -21.15
CA LYS A 520 9.18 -0.29 -22.34
C LYS A 520 8.54 0.22 -23.64
N GLN A 521 7.22 0.29 -23.70
CA GLN A 521 6.51 0.83 -24.86
C GLN A 521 6.58 2.35 -24.92
N VAL A 522 7.08 2.99 -23.85
CA VAL A 522 7.24 4.43 -23.74
C VAL A 522 8.71 4.77 -23.99
N SER A 523 9.04 5.21 -25.20
CA SER A 523 10.43 5.45 -25.64
C SER A 523 11.14 6.56 -24.85
N THR A 524 10.38 7.47 -24.25
CA THR A 524 10.86 8.59 -23.42
C THR A 524 10.80 8.30 -21.92
N TYR A 525 10.53 7.05 -21.51
CA TYR A 525 10.49 6.68 -20.10
C TYR A 525 11.89 6.75 -19.49
N GLU A 526 12.04 7.47 -18.39
CA GLU A 526 13.30 7.62 -17.67
C GLU A 526 13.40 6.62 -16.52
N TYR A 527 14.48 5.85 -16.51
CA TYR A 527 14.74 4.81 -15.52
C TYR A 527 15.58 5.33 -14.34
N VAL A 528 15.51 4.73 -13.16
CA VAL A 528 16.48 5.02 -12.09
C VAL A 528 17.89 4.56 -12.50
N ALA A 529 18.94 5.23 -12.02
CA ALA A 529 20.32 4.86 -12.37
C ALA A 529 20.72 3.46 -11.89
N THR A 530 20.19 3.06 -10.73
CA THR A 530 20.51 1.80 -10.07
C THR A 530 19.32 1.37 -9.22
N SER A 531 18.95 0.11 -9.25
CA SER A 531 17.93 -0.44 -8.37
C SER A 531 18.50 -0.74 -6.96
N GLY A 532 17.63 -0.97 -5.99
CA GLY A 532 17.96 -1.78 -4.83
C GLY A 532 18.05 -3.28 -5.18
N TYR A 533 18.00 -4.14 -4.17
CA TYR A 533 18.00 -5.58 -4.34
C TYR A 533 16.58 -6.08 -4.62
N GLY A 534 16.38 -6.81 -5.73
CA GLY A 534 15.21 -7.66 -5.92
C GLY A 534 15.53 -9.07 -5.47
N SER A 535 15.09 -9.46 -4.27
CA SER A 535 15.36 -10.80 -3.72
C SER A 535 14.38 -11.84 -4.27
N PHE A 536 14.85 -13.05 -4.52
CA PHE A 536 14.03 -14.16 -5.02
C PHE A 536 13.65 -15.10 -3.89
N PRO A 537 12.55 -15.86 -4.00
CA PRO A 537 12.16 -16.81 -2.99
C PRO A 537 13.30 -17.78 -2.62
N ILE A 538 13.46 -18.01 -1.31
CA ILE A 538 14.45 -18.94 -0.77
C ILE A 538 14.19 -20.34 -1.33
N LEU A 539 15.18 -20.90 -2.04
CA LEU A 539 15.15 -22.29 -2.45
C LEU A 539 15.47 -23.18 -1.23
N ARG A 540 14.45 -23.92 -0.79
CA ARG A 540 14.51 -24.81 0.39
C ARG A 540 14.08 -26.25 0.10
N LYS A 541 14.22 -26.73 -1.15
CA LYS A 541 13.88 -28.12 -1.52
C LYS A 541 14.72 -29.10 -0.69
N VAL A 542 14.09 -29.90 0.18
CA VAL A 542 14.77 -30.85 1.08
C VAL A 542 15.91 -30.20 1.87
N ALA A 543 15.55 -29.29 2.79
CA ALA A 543 16.49 -28.47 3.55
C ALA A 543 17.54 -29.27 4.35
N GLY A 544 17.30 -30.54 4.65
CA GLY A 544 18.23 -31.40 5.39
C GLY A 544 19.38 -31.99 4.56
N ILE A 545 19.31 -31.95 3.22
CA ILE A 545 20.34 -32.55 2.36
C ILE A 545 21.24 -31.45 1.79
N PRO A 546 22.57 -31.53 1.95
CA PRO A 546 23.49 -30.59 1.32
C PRO A 546 23.43 -30.72 -0.20
N LYS A 547 23.55 -29.59 -0.88
CA LYS A 547 23.54 -29.48 -2.34
C LYS A 547 24.75 -28.65 -2.74
N THR A 548 25.19 -28.80 -3.98
CA THR A 548 26.26 -27.98 -4.54
C THR A 548 25.67 -27.04 -5.58
N ALA A 549 25.69 -25.75 -5.31
CA ALA A 549 25.35 -24.70 -6.27
C ALA A 549 26.44 -24.67 -7.33
N LEU A 550 26.09 -24.79 -8.62
CA LEU A 550 27.06 -24.86 -9.71
C LEU A 550 27.13 -23.54 -10.45
N ASN A 551 26.01 -23.12 -11.03
CA ASN A 551 25.92 -21.92 -11.87
C ASN A 551 24.60 -21.19 -11.69
N VAL A 552 24.59 -19.89 -11.99
CA VAL A 552 23.38 -19.11 -12.25
C VAL A 552 23.42 -18.64 -13.70
N GLY A 553 22.48 -19.11 -14.51
CA GLY A 553 22.22 -18.60 -15.85
C GLY A 553 21.15 -17.51 -15.83
N ALA A 554 21.14 -16.63 -16.82
CA ALA A 554 20.03 -15.70 -17.02
C ALA A 554 19.74 -15.43 -18.50
N ILE A 555 18.46 -15.29 -18.84
CA ILE A 555 18.03 -14.75 -20.12
C ILE A 555 17.86 -13.24 -19.93
N THR A 556 18.69 -12.46 -20.60
CA THR A 556 18.70 -11.00 -20.50
C THR A 556 18.50 -10.32 -21.84
N LYS A 557 18.04 -9.06 -21.81
CA LYS A 557 18.08 -8.14 -22.94
C LYS A 557 18.78 -6.84 -22.55
N SER A 558 19.27 -6.13 -23.56
CA SER A 558 19.83 -4.78 -23.43
C SER A 558 20.98 -4.68 -22.41
N CYS A 559 21.66 -5.79 -22.09
CA CYS A 559 22.82 -5.77 -21.22
C CYS A 559 24.09 -5.37 -22.00
N SER A 560 24.90 -4.52 -21.38
CA SER A 560 26.19 -4.04 -21.84
C SER A 560 27.18 -4.02 -20.66
N ALA A 561 28.39 -3.51 -20.89
CA ALA A 561 29.35 -3.31 -19.79
C ALA A 561 28.85 -2.32 -18.71
N THR A 562 27.96 -1.40 -19.08
CA THR A 562 27.41 -0.38 -18.18
C THR A 562 25.95 -0.62 -17.82
N ASP A 563 25.16 -1.16 -18.75
CA ASP A 563 23.77 -1.58 -18.53
C ASP A 563 23.78 -3.04 -18.09
N LYS A 564 23.87 -3.32 -16.79
CA LYS A 564 24.19 -4.66 -16.31
C LYS A 564 23.28 -5.12 -15.17
N ILE A 565 23.28 -6.43 -14.95
CA ILE A 565 22.52 -7.06 -13.85
C ILE A 565 23.51 -7.79 -12.96
N ASP A 566 23.72 -7.29 -11.75
CA ASP A 566 24.52 -7.96 -10.74
C ASP A 566 23.67 -9.03 -10.04
N VAL A 567 24.21 -10.23 -9.87
CA VAL A 567 23.59 -11.33 -9.15
C VAL A 567 24.28 -11.50 -7.79
N TYR A 568 23.48 -11.62 -6.75
CA TYR A 568 23.89 -11.85 -5.37
C TYR A 568 23.20 -13.10 -4.81
N TYR A 569 23.76 -13.68 -3.76
CA TYR A 569 23.17 -14.81 -3.08
C TYR A 569 23.42 -14.78 -1.56
N GLY A 570 22.54 -15.48 -0.84
CA GLY A 570 22.64 -15.76 0.59
C GLY A 570 22.48 -17.26 0.83
N LEU A 571 23.34 -17.86 1.66
CA LEU A 571 23.31 -19.29 1.98
C LEU A 571 22.75 -19.52 3.37
N ASN A 572 21.96 -20.58 3.53
CA ASN A 572 21.58 -21.14 4.83
C ASN A 572 20.91 -20.13 5.78
N GLY A 573 20.11 -19.21 5.23
CA GLY A 573 19.42 -18.16 5.99
C GLY A 573 20.17 -16.84 6.10
N ALA A 574 21.39 -16.74 5.56
CA ALA A 574 22.10 -15.47 5.45
C ALA A 574 21.43 -14.52 4.44
N THR A 575 21.63 -13.21 4.62
CA THR A 575 21.14 -12.17 3.70
C THR A 575 21.78 -12.28 2.32
N THR A 576 21.07 -11.85 1.28
CA THR A 576 21.46 -11.91 -0.13
C THR A 576 22.50 -10.86 -0.53
N THR A 577 23.61 -10.79 0.18
CA THR A 577 24.66 -9.77 0.00
C THR A 577 25.94 -10.29 -0.64
N THR A 578 26.09 -11.61 -0.82
CA THR A 578 27.29 -12.19 -1.44
C THR A 578 27.25 -12.02 -2.95
N TYR A 579 28.16 -11.24 -3.50
CA TYR A 579 28.23 -10.99 -4.94
C TYR A 579 28.72 -12.23 -5.71
N LEU A 580 27.94 -12.64 -6.73
CA LEU A 580 28.29 -13.75 -7.61
C LEU A 580 28.96 -13.28 -8.91
N GLY A 581 28.46 -12.19 -9.51
CA GLY A 581 28.96 -11.68 -10.77
C GLY A 581 27.96 -10.75 -11.47
N SER A 582 28.38 -10.16 -12.60
CA SER A 582 27.53 -9.31 -13.45
C SER A 582 27.19 -10.00 -14.77
N LEU A 583 25.94 -9.86 -15.18
CA LEU A 583 25.45 -10.19 -16.52
C LEU A 583 25.62 -8.94 -17.39
N ILE A 584 26.57 -8.95 -18.33
CA ILE A 584 27.01 -7.77 -19.10
C ILE A 584 26.80 -7.90 -20.62
N SER A 585 26.10 -8.94 -21.07
CA SER A 585 25.81 -9.18 -22.48
C SER A 585 24.43 -9.83 -22.67
N SER A 586 23.84 -9.63 -23.85
CA SER A 586 22.54 -10.16 -24.22
C SER A 586 22.50 -10.59 -25.70
N PRO A 587 21.58 -11.49 -26.11
CA PRO A 587 20.79 -12.38 -25.26
C PRO A 587 21.52 -13.71 -25.01
N LYS A 588 20.85 -14.63 -24.30
CA LYS A 588 21.11 -16.08 -24.10
C LYS A 588 21.72 -16.39 -22.74
N PRO A 589 21.60 -17.63 -22.21
CA PRO A 589 21.99 -17.88 -20.83
C PRO A 589 23.45 -17.48 -20.59
N THR A 590 23.64 -16.30 -20.01
CA THR A 590 24.93 -15.85 -19.50
C THR A 590 25.07 -16.52 -18.15
N THR A 591 26.12 -17.31 -17.99
CA THR A 591 26.30 -18.14 -16.80
C THR A 591 27.37 -17.54 -15.90
N LEU A 592 27.01 -17.39 -14.63
CA LEU A 592 27.91 -17.07 -13.54
C LEU A 592 28.22 -18.36 -12.79
N THR A 593 29.49 -18.61 -12.52
CA THR A 593 29.95 -19.86 -11.89
C THR A 593 30.21 -19.62 -10.41
N PHE A 594 29.81 -20.58 -9.56
CA PHE A 594 30.18 -20.55 -8.15
C PHE A 594 31.59 -21.07 -7.96
N ASN A 595 32.40 -20.36 -7.16
CA ASN A 595 33.75 -20.78 -6.76
C ASN A 595 34.60 -21.27 -7.95
N SER A 596 34.63 -20.48 -9.03
CA SER A 596 35.36 -20.79 -10.27
C SER A 596 34.99 -22.15 -10.90
N GLY A 597 33.74 -22.59 -10.72
CA GLY A 597 33.20 -23.83 -11.29
C GLY A 597 33.27 -25.06 -10.39
N LEU A 598 33.91 -24.97 -9.22
CA LEU A 598 33.91 -26.06 -8.23
C LEU A 598 32.57 -26.17 -7.49
N GLY A 599 31.77 -25.11 -7.54
CA GLY A 599 30.49 -25.02 -6.86
C GLY A 599 30.61 -24.61 -5.39
N THR A 600 29.46 -24.44 -4.75
CA THR A 600 29.37 -24.01 -3.34
C THR A 600 28.30 -24.81 -2.63
N VAL A 601 28.64 -25.39 -1.46
CA VAL A 601 27.70 -26.22 -0.71
C VAL A 601 26.64 -25.34 -0.04
N PHE A 602 25.37 -25.75 -0.13
CA PHE A 602 24.23 -25.07 0.47
C PHE A 602 23.14 -26.05 0.93
N TYR A 603 22.38 -25.67 1.96
CA TYR A 603 21.15 -26.33 2.38
C TYR A 603 19.94 -25.55 1.88
N THR A 604 19.99 -24.22 2.05
CA THR A 604 19.07 -23.25 1.46
C THR A 604 19.86 -22.17 0.74
N ILE A 605 19.31 -21.62 -0.33
CA ILE A 605 19.93 -20.52 -1.06
C ILE A 605 18.85 -19.51 -1.47
N GLN A 606 19.16 -18.23 -1.35
CA GLN A 606 18.33 -17.14 -1.83
C GLN A 606 19.16 -16.34 -2.83
N PHE A 607 18.52 -15.87 -3.90
CA PHE A 607 19.16 -15.00 -4.88
C PHE A 607 18.66 -13.57 -4.71
N ALA A 608 19.46 -12.59 -5.12
CA ALA A 608 18.99 -11.25 -5.37
C ALA A 608 19.62 -10.69 -6.64
N VAL A 609 18.92 -9.79 -7.32
CA VAL A 609 19.46 -9.06 -8.48
C VAL A 609 19.46 -7.57 -8.23
N LYS A 610 20.43 -6.88 -8.82
CA LYS A 610 20.52 -5.42 -8.84
C LYS A 610 20.82 -4.96 -10.25
N LEU A 611 19.96 -4.10 -10.78
CA LEU A 611 20.05 -3.59 -12.15
C LEU A 611 20.76 -2.24 -12.14
N TYR A 612 21.54 -1.99 -13.19
CA TYR A 612 22.25 -0.74 -13.42
C TYR A 612 22.04 -0.32 -14.87
N ARG A 613 21.76 0.96 -15.11
CA ARG A 613 21.85 1.54 -16.46
C ARG A 613 23.19 2.25 -16.64
N GLY A 614 23.58 2.41 -17.90
CA GLY A 614 24.68 3.29 -18.29
C GLY A 614 24.30 4.78 -18.24
N GLY A 615 24.94 5.58 -19.09
CA GLY A 615 24.71 7.03 -19.14
C GLY A 615 23.38 7.45 -19.77
N THR A 616 22.72 6.57 -20.53
CA THR A 616 21.48 6.90 -21.25
C THR A 616 20.26 6.68 -20.35
N ALA A 617 19.49 7.74 -20.13
CA ALA A 617 18.44 7.71 -19.12
C ALA A 617 17.23 6.81 -19.46
N THR A 618 17.02 6.58 -20.75
CA THR A 618 15.90 5.83 -21.32
C THR A 618 16.21 4.35 -21.58
N ASN A 619 17.39 3.88 -21.18
CA ASN A 619 17.79 2.48 -21.28
C ASN A 619 17.70 1.78 -19.92
N SER A 620 17.32 0.51 -19.95
CA SER A 620 17.37 -0.40 -18.81
C SER A 620 17.83 -1.77 -19.29
N PRO A 621 18.75 -2.46 -18.57
CA PRO A 621 18.91 -3.89 -18.75
C PRO A 621 17.60 -4.60 -18.37
N GLU A 622 17.36 -5.76 -18.95
CA GLU A 622 16.13 -6.53 -18.74
C GLU A 622 16.50 -7.95 -18.31
N LEU A 623 15.90 -8.43 -17.21
CA LEU A 623 15.96 -9.83 -16.79
C LEU A 623 14.65 -10.50 -17.20
N GLU A 624 14.71 -11.51 -18.06
CA GLU A 624 13.53 -12.30 -18.45
C GLU A 624 13.39 -13.57 -17.62
N SER A 625 14.51 -14.22 -17.32
CA SER A 625 14.55 -15.46 -16.57
C SER A 625 15.88 -15.60 -15.83
N LEU A 626 15.83 -16.12 -14.61
CA LEU A 626 16.99 -16.52 -13.81
C LEU A 626 16.95 -18.05 -13.64
N ILE A 627 18.01 -18.74 -14.05
CA ILE A 627 18.12 -20.19 -14.04
C ILE A 627 19.20 -20.60 -13.06
N PHE A 628 18.85 -21.32 -12.01
CA PHE A 628 19.78 -21.84 -11.05
C PHE A 628 20.10 -23.31 -11.33
N TYR A 629 21.38 -23.61 -11.54
CA TYR A 629 21.88 -24.97 -11.71
C TYR A 629 22.53 -25.44 -10.42
N TYR A 630 22.00 -26.54 -9.87
CA TYR A 630 22.59 -27.18 -8.70
C TYR A 630 22.64 -28.69 -8.84
N TYR A 631 23.52 -29.29 -8.06
CA TYR A 631 23.65 -30.72 -7.94
C TYR A 631 23.25 -31.13 -6.53
N PRO A 632 22.13 -31.86 -6.34
CA PRO A 632 21.85 -32.45 -5.04
C PRO A 632 22.94 -33.50 -4.77
N VAL A 633 23.66 -33.34 -3.66
CA VAL A 633 24.66 -34.33 -3.23
C VAL A 633 23.97 -35.16 -2.15
N PRO A 634 23.25 -36.25 -2.52
CA PRO A 634 22.81 -37.17 -1.49
C PRO A 634 24.03 -37.65 -0.72
N THR A 635 23.93 -37.62 0.60
CA THR A 635 24.87 -38.37 1.42
C THR A 635 24.81 -39.83 0.96
N ARG A 636 25.97 -40.41 0.60
CA ARG A 636 26.03 -41.82 0.25
C ARG A 636 25.46 -42.63 1.43
N ILE A 637 24.36 -43.32 1.19
CA ILE A 637 23.83 -44.32 2.11
C ILE A 637 24.43 -45.67 1.75
N SER A 638 24.50 -46.56 2.73
CA SER A 638 25.13 -47.86 2.58
C SER A 638 24.06 -48.94 2.39
N SER A 639 24.23 -49.81 1.40
CA SER A 639 23.61 -51.13 1.38
C SER A 639 24.58 -52.13 1.99
N PHE A 640 24.04 -53.07 2.75
CA PHE A 640 24.78 -54.14 3.37
C PHE A 640 24.19 -55.47 2.90
N THR A 641 25.02 -56.28 2.26
CA THR A 641 24.68 -57.67 1.93
C THR A 641 25.46 -58.60 2.83
N PHE A 642 24.76 -59.51 3.51
CA PHE A 642 25.36 -60.45 4.45
C PHE A 642 24.58 -61.76 4.51
N ASP A 643 25.30 -62.87 4.72
CA ASP A 643 24.71 -64.21 4.78
C ASP A 643 24.54 -64.65 6.24
N ILE A 644 23.30 -64.89 6.65
CA ILE A 644 22.94 -65.31 8.00
C ILE A 644 22.92 -66.83 8.08
N LEU A 645 23.51 -67.35 9.16
CA LEU A 645 23.49 -68.77 9.52
C LEU A 645 22.40 -69.00 10.58
N ALA A 646 21.30 -69.65 10.18
CA ALA A 646 20.25 -70.11 11.08
C ALA A 646 20.45 -71.61 11.35
N THR A 647 20.83 -71.96 12.58
CA THR A 647 21.15 -73.35 12.98
C THR A 647 20.45 -73.71 14.29
N GLY A 648 20.14 -74.99 14.46
CA GLY A 648 19.52 -75.53 15.67
C GLY A 648 18.05 -75.16 15.83
N ASP A 649 17.52 -75.37 17.05
CA ASP A 649 16.10 -75.18 17.37
C ASP A 649 15.59 -73.74 17.17
N ASN A 650 16.49 -72.76 17.12
CA ASN A 650 16.15 -71.34 16.93
C ASN A 650 16.07 -70.90 15.46
N ALA A 651 16.36 -71.79 14.50
CA ALA A 651 16.39 -71.42 13.08
C ALA A 651 15.06 -70.81 12.62
N GLY A 652 13.93 -71.43 12.98
CA GLY A 652 12.59 -70.92 12.64
C GLY A 652 12.26 -69.54 13.22
N THR A 653 12.76 -69.25 14.42
CA THR A 653 12.62 -67.93 15.06
C THR A 653 13.44 -66.87 14.31
N ILE A 654 14.70 -67.17 13.94
CA ILE A 654 15.56 -66.25 13.19
C ILE A 654 14.91 -65.89 11.84
N PHE A 655 14.38 -66.86 11.10
CA PHE A 655 13.66 -66.59 9.85
C PHE A 655 12.44 -65.68 10.07
N SER A 656 11.61 -66.00 11.06
CA SER A 656 10.39 -65.23 11.35
C SER A 656 10.70 -63.80 11.77
N GLU A 657 11.82 -63.56 12.48
CA GLU A 657 12.29 -62.23 12.86
C GLU A 657 12.71 -61.41 11.63
N PHE A 658 13.51 -61.97 10.72
CA PHE A 658 13.91 -61.28 9.49
C PHE A 658 12.73 -61.06 8.54
N GLU A 659 11.80 -62.01 8.42
CA GLU A 659 10.55 -61.83 7.66
C GLU A 659 9.70 -60.71 8.26
N THR A 660 9.58 -60.65 9.59
CA THR A 660 8.86 -59.56 10.27
C THR A 660 9.54 -58.21 9.99
N LEU A 661 10.87 -58.13 10.05
CA LEU A 661 11.61 -56.91 9.74
C LEU A 661 11.43 -56.49 8.27
N LEU A 662 11.43 -57.46 7.34
CA LEU A 662 11.14 -57.23 5.93
C LEU A 662 9.71 -56.73 5.74
N ASP A 663 8.70 -57.44 6.25
CA ASP A 663 7.29 -57.14 5.98
C ASP A 663 6.83 -55.84 6.65
N THR A 664 7.29 -55.58 7.87
CA THR A 664 6.94 -54.34 8.59
C THR A 664 7.70 -53.13 8.08
N GLN A 665 8.76 -53.33 7.28
CA GLN A 665 9.57 -52.26 6.73
C GLN A 665 10.14 -51.33 7.84
N THR A 666 10.33 -51.87 9.04
CA THR A 666 10.74 -51.14 10.26
C THR A 666 12.23 -50.77 10.19
N LEU A 667 12.55 -49.53 10.58
CA LEU A 667 13.94 -49.08 10.73
C LEU A 667 14.55 -49.70 11.99
N VAL A 668 15.72 -50.32 11.83
CA VAL A 668 16.45 -50.96 12.93
C VAL A 668 17.91 -50.54 12.94
N ALA A 669 18.48 -50.45 14.14
CA ALA A 669 19.91 -50.24 14.30
C ALA A 669 20.66 -51.51 13.87
N PHE A 670 21.56 -51.36 12.91
CA PHE A 670 22.42 -52.40 12.39
C PHE A 670 23.88 -52.08 12.67
N TYR A 671 24.58 -53.04 13.28
CA TYR A 671 26.00 -52.95 13.60
C TYR A 671 26.72 -54.04 12.80
N PRO A 672 27.37 -53.70 11.67
CA PRO A 672 28.09 -54.67 10.85
C PRO A 672 29.18 -55.42 11.63
N SER A 673 29.72 -54.80 12.67
CA SER A 673 30.76 -55.41 13.50
C SER A 673 30.25 -56.38 14.57
N GLY A 674 28.93 -56.46 14.78
CA GLY A 674 28.31 -57.11 15.94
C GLY A 674 28.35 -56.28 17.22
N ASP A 675 29.33 -55.40 17.37
CA ASP A 675 29.52 -54.59 18.58
C ASP A 675 28.59 -53.37 18.60
N THR A 676 27.65 -53.34 19.55
CA THR A 676 26.69 -52.24 19.73
C THR A 676 27.33 -50.96 20.24
N ALA A 677 28.61 -50.97 20.64
CA ALA A 677 29.37 -49.77 20.98
C ALA A 677 30.07 -49.13 19.76
N LYS A 678 30.01 -49.77 18.59
CA LYS A 678 30.60 -49.26 17.33
C LYS A 678 29.54 -48.58 16.45
N THR A 679 29.95 -48.15 15.27
CA THR A 679 29.08 -47.46 14.29
C THR A 679 27.83 -48.29 14.00
N SER A 680 26.68 -47.73 14.33
CA SER A 680 25.36 -48.20 13.93
C SER A 680 24.93 -47.55 12.62
N TYR A 681 24.06 -48.25 11.89
CA TYR A 681 23.36 -47.73 10.72
C TYR A 681 21.86 -47.95 10.94
N ASN A 682 21.03 -46.95 10.66
CA ASN A 682 19.57 -47.11 10.68
C ASN A 682 19.13 -47.71 9.35
N VAL A 683 19.03 -49.04 9.32
CA VAL A 683 18.75 -49.80 8.10
C VAL A 683 17.33 -50.33 8.06
N LYS A 684 16.89 -50.62 6.85
CA LYS A 684 15.67 -51.35 6.52
C LYS A 684 16.06 -52.60 5.76
N LEU A 685 15.48 -53.75 6.10
CA LEU A 685 15.69 -54.96 5.31
C LEU A 685 14.89 -54.82 3.99
N THR A 686 15.57 -54.95 2.84
CA THR A 686 14.94 -54.77 1.52
C THR A 686 14.87 -56.04 0.71
N LYS A 687 15.73 -57.02 1.01
CA LYS A 687 15.73 -58.31 0.34
C LYS A 687 16.04 -59.44 1.31
N MET A 688 15.26 -60.50 1.19
CA MET A 688 15.49 -61.80 1.79
C MET A 688 14.94 -62.86 0.81
N PRO A 689 15.67 -63.94 0.50
CA PRO A 689 15.15 -65.02 -0.34
C PRO A 689 13.99 -65.74 0.37
N SER A 690 13.07 -66.31 -0.41
CA SER A 690 12.04 -67.20 0.13
C SER A 690 12.69 -68.38 0.84
N ARG A 691 12.15 -68.78 2.00
CA ARG A 691 12.70 -69.82 2.90
C ARG A 691 13.29 -71.01 2.13
N SER A 692 14.61 -71.18 2.22
CA SER A 692 15.29 -72.42 1.84
C SER A 692 15.97 -72.99 3.09
N TRP A 693 15.35 -74.02 3.67
CA TRP A 693 15.96 -74.81 4.74
C TRP A 693 16.13 -76.25 4.25
N TRP A 694 17.13 -76.94 4.77
CA TRP A 694 17.28 -78.38 4.61
C TRP A 694 17.22 -79.04 5.99
N GLU A 695 16.57 -80.19 6.06
CA GLU A 695 16.59 -81.04 7.26
C GLU A 695 17.78 -82.00 7.14
N ASP A 696 18.78 -81.84 8.00
CA ASP A 696 19.78 -82.88 8.23
C ASP A 696 19.59 -83.42 9.65
N ARG A 697 19.24 -84.70 9.77
CA ARG A 697 19.06 -85.43 11.04
C ARG A 697 18.09 -84.78 12.05
N GLY A 698 17.03 -84.14 11.56
CA GLY A 698 15.99 -83.54 12.42
C GLY A 698 16.37 -82.18 13.00
N ILE A 699 17.48 -81.59 12.56
CA ILE A 699 17.87 -80.22 12.89
C ILE A 699 17.60 -79.36 11.64
N HIS A 700 16.82 -78.29 11.82
CA HIS A 700 16.60 -77.29 10.77
C HIS A 700 17.85 -76.42 10.64
N GLU A 701 18.56 -76.57 9.52
CA GLU A 701 19.66 -75.68 9.16
C GLU A 701 19.33 -74.92 7.88
N GLY A 702 19.65 -73.63 7.89
CA GLY A 702 19.41 -72.74 6.76
C GLY A 702 20.45 -71.64 6.68
N GLN A 703 20.81 -71.29 5.46
CA GLN A 703 21.62 -70.11 5.15
C GLN A 703 20.82 -69.23 4.21
N PHE A 704 20.77 -67.93 4.49
CA PHE A 704 20.08 -66.99 3.62
C PHE A 704 20.80 -65.65 3.57
N GLN A 705 20.84 -65.08 2.37
CA GLN A 705 21.43 -63.78 2.12
C GLN A 705 20.40 -62.68 2.40
N CYS A 706 20.81 -61.69 3.17
CA CYS A 706 20.00 -60.51 3.48
C CYS A 706 20.61 -59.29 2.80
N THR A 707 19.76 -58.37 2.36
CA THR A 707 20.17 -57.01 1.99
C THR A 707 19.47 -56.01 2.89
N ALA A 708 20.24 -55.19 3.60
CA ALA A 708 19.75 -54.11 4.43
C ALA A 708 20.26 -52.77 3.90
N GLU A 709 19.36 -51.80 3.75
CA GLU A 709 19.66 -50.48 3.18
C GLU A 709 19.53 -49.41 4.25
N GLU A 710 20.56 -48.60 4.44
CA GLU A 710 20.55 -47.42 5.30
C GLU A 710 19.55 -46.39 4.74
N ILE A 711 18.58 -45.96 5.56
CA ILE A 711 17.51 -45.05 5.09
C ILE A 711 17.86 -43.59 5.36
N ILE A 712 18.50 -43.32 6.50
CA ILE A 712 18.99 -41.99 6.89
C ILE A 712 20.37 -42.21 7.51
N LYS A 713 21.34 -41.43 7.05
CA LYS A 713 22.65 -41.34 7.69
C LYS A 713 22.56 -40.25 8.76
N ASP A 714 22.66 -40.66 10.02
CA ASP A 714 22.71 -39.76 11.17
C ASP A 714 23.99 -38.92 11.19
#